data_AF-A0AAD7N610-F1
#
_entry.id   AF-A0AAD7N610-F1
#
_cell.length_a   1.000
_cell.length_b   1.000
_cell.length_c   1.000
_cell.angle_alpha   90.00
_cell.angle_beta   90.00
_cell.angle_gamma   90.00
#
_symmetry.space_group_name_H-M   'P 1'
#
loop_
_entity.id
_entity.type
_entity.pdbx_description
1 polymer ?
#
loop_
_entity_poly.entity_id
_entity_poly.type
_entity_poly.pdbx_seq_one_letter_code
_entity_poly.pdbx_strand_id
1 'polypeptide(L)'
;MSGTDIQSLSGDLLLLVFQKLSVTDVLCVRRVCRSFAATTQAKVLWMNLLEAIRSDEETVLPVCMNAPDLLDATILEALVVRVSRLTRRWRSNNLFPVQVWRLNLCQSITWLRLVAGSWLFVASSDNHVSKITCWDMSSVFQNYMEPIAEAYLPGQVKTAQLEIQDSGIVVALGLGPSSPSVHIITLVQHLGTHRFAELYRLEGSSHVLMLQGDFIGCAVRRDRYIPHIINWKTETTYELSPPHGVDEPHFRNTPHSLILWNEFIVVVRHDTLHFYSQPTSAGHPVYAKSVKTVEIWELVVLNSRPSEPLRLLVISSTGVGIITIEMDVVFNDDACSHLSVATTPNQWPWYRLTANGGGKRALWVSAEHALIHDGKVEHPQLAYAAVAPGAAERETPLIRWANEYPEDAALWAFPSLDFDEALGYTVVGNCFGELAIYDPIESDPILCCGLAPDLTAHQVSLLQLLPLTPITLNLNLVPRAPRGQTVSDRSFTSHWTRDDLALHPRFWCRDMLCDLYWDWDIWQGNLGDTAWFLSHAFGFPLPPIPQAHAFDDDEDKPYVLLRSGERHLLFTLYLDPIRSFELPLPRPLHSRMAERHQYLRPTAFTEILVQRSMFNREHKMSRRNRWREQQERGGQPHNNLLDTDTIQHYYYGMCRLFP
;
A
#
# COMPACT_ATOMS: atom_id res chain seq x y z
N MET A 1 -25.83 12.60 59.59
CA MET A 1 -25.86 13.22 58.25
C MET A 1 -26.75 12.36 57.38
N SER A 2 -27.98 12.80 57.12
CA SER A 2 -28.83 12.16 56.10
C SER A 2 -28.16 12.40 54.75
N GLY A 3 -27.50 11.38 54.19
CA GLY A 3 -26.90 11.49 52.87
C GLY A 3 -27.97 11.92 51.87
N THR A 4 -27.77 13.05 51.22
CA THR A 4 -28.62 13.48 50.10
C THR A 4 -28.54 12.40 49.03
N ASP A 5 -29.69 11.80 48.72
CA ASP A 5 -29.80 10.77 47.70
C ASP A 5 -29.47 11.40 46.35
N ILE A 6 -28.42 10.92 45.68
CA ILE A 6 -28.03 11.41 44.36
C ILE A 6 -29.18 11.25 43.35
N GLN A 7 -30.11 10.31 43.57
CA GLN A 7 -31.30 10.13 42.74
C GLN A 7 -32.30 11.29 42.85
N SER A 8 -32.20 12.13 43.90
CA SER A 8 -33.06 13.30 44.08
C SER A 8 -32.59 14.52 43.26
N LEU A 9 -31.43 14.44 42.60
CA LEU A 9 -30.94 15.51 41.73
C LEU A 9 -31.76 15.57 40.43
N SER A 10 -31.90 16.76 39.87
CA SER A 10 -32.52 16.92 38.55
C SER A 10 -31.67 16.25 37.46
N GLY A 11 -32.31 15.89 36.34
CA GLY A 11 -31.62 15.28 35.20
C GLY A 11 -30.41 16.10 34.71
N ASP A 12 -30.53 17.42 34.68
CA ASP A 12 -29.46 18.33 34.27
C ASP A 12 -28.27 18.31 35.24
N LEU A 13 -28.54 18.29 36.55
CA LEU A 13 -27.47 18.18 37.56
C LEU A 13 -26.79 16.82 37.47
N LEU A 14 -27.54 15.74 37.24
CA LEU A 14 -26.98 14.41 37.00
C LEU A 14 -26.11 14.39 35.73
N LEU A 15 -26.54 15.02 34.65
CA LEU A 15 -25.74 15.15 33.43
C LEU A 15 -24.43 15.89 33.68
N LEU A 16 -24.45 17.01 34.41
CA LEU A 16 -23.24 17.76 34.77
C LEU A 16 -22.28 16.92 35.63
N VAL A 17 -22.81 16.11 36.55
CA VAL A 17 -22.01 15.16 37.34
C VAL A 17 -21.41 14.08 36.44
N PHE A 18 -22.22 13.46 35.57
CA PHE A 18 -21.77 12.38 34.69
C PHE A 18 -20.77 12.85 33.62
N GLN A 19 -20.81 14.12 33.20
CA GLN A 19 -19.80 14.71 32.31
C GLN A 19 -18.39 14.77 32.93
N LYS A 20 -18.27 14.66 34.25
CA LYS A 20 -16.98 14.61 34.96
C LYS A 20 -16.44 13.19 35.12
N LEU A 21 -17.20 12.18 34.71
CA LEU A 21 -16.82 10.78 34.82
C LEU A 21 -16.09 10.30 33.57
N SER A 22 -15.26 9.27 33.72
CA SER A 22 -14.71 8.58 32.55
C SER A 22 -15.79 7.83 31.79
N VAL A 23 -15.54 7.51 30.52
CA VAL A 23 -16.45 6.67 29.72
C VAL A 23 -16.77 5.34 30.41
N THR A 24 -15.77 4.73 31.08
CA THR A 24 -15.97 3.48 31.83
C THR A 24 -16.90 3.68 33.02
N ASP A 25 -16.73 4.77 33.76
CA ASP A 25 -17.55 5.08 34.93
C ASP A 25 -19.00 5.41 34.54
N VAL A 26 -19.21 6.12 33.44
CA VAL A 26 -20.55 6.38 32.88
C VAL A 26 -21.26 5.06 32.55
N LEU A 27 -20.56 4.11 31.90
CA LEU A 27 -21.11 2.78 31.60
C LEU A 27 -21.39 1.96 32.87
N CYS A 28 -20.60 2.13 33.94
CA CYS A 28 -20.87 1.50 35.23
C CYS A 28 -22.09 2.12 35.92
N VAL A 29 -22.20 3.45 35.95
CA VAL A 29 -23.33 4.20 36.53
C VAL A 29 -24.64 3.85 35.85
N ARG A 30 -24.63 3.66 34.52
CA ARG A 30 -25.78 3.19 33.75
C ARG A 30 -26.39 1.89 34.29
N ARG A 31 -25.59 1.00 34.88
CA ARG A 31 -26.04 -0.30 35.41
C ARG A 31 -26.67 -0.20 36.81
N VAL A 32 -26.64 0.97 37.46
CA VAL A 32 -27.10 1.15 38.84
C VAL A 32 -28.63 1.23 38.93
N CYS A 33 -29.28 2.07 38.12
CA CYS A 33 -30.74 2.20 38.11
C CYS A 33 -31.27 2.71 36.75
N ARG A 34 -32.58 2.56 36.52
CA ARG A 34 -33.23 2.98 35.26
C ARG A 34 -33.13 4.48 34.98
N SER A 35 -33.20 5.31 36.03
CA SER A 35 -33.06 6.77 35.89
C SER A 35 -31.67 7.13 35.37
N PHE A 36 -30.61 6.57 35.97
CA PHE A 36 -29.24 6.77 35.49
C PHE A 36 -29.03 6.18 34.10
N ALA A 37 -29.65 5.05 33.78
CA ALA A 37 -29.61 4.50 32.44
C ALA A 37 -30.19 5.48 31.40
N ALA A 38 -31.37 6.05 31.66
CA ALA A 38 -31.98 7.04 30.79
C ALA A 38 -31.12 8.31 30.66
N THR A 39 -30.62 8.85 31.78
CA THR A 39 -29.78 10.06 31.79
C THR A 39 -28.46 9.85 31.05
N THR A 40 -27.79 8.70 31.24
CA THR A 40 -26.52 8.38 30.58
C THR A 40 -26.67 8.08 29.08
N GLN A 41 -27.89 7.92 28.55
CA GLN A 41 -28.15 7.78 27.11
C GLN A 41 -28.33 9.13 26.41
N ALA A 42 -28.35 10.24 27.14
CA ALA A 42 -28.51 11.56 26.55
C ALA A 42 -27.32 11.90 25.62
N LYS A 43 -27.62 12.26 24.37
CA LYS A 43 -26.63 12.65 23.35
C LYS A 43 -25.65 13.72 23.82
N VAL A 44 -26.14 14.72 24.56
CA VAL A 44 -25.32 15.83 25.09
C VAL A 44 -24.18 15.34 26.01
N LEU A 45 -24.39 14.26 26.76
CA LEU A 45 -23.34 13.67 27.59
C LEU A 45 -22.21 13.13 26.71
N TRP A 46 -22.54 12.36 25.68
CA TRP A 46 -21.58 11.74 24.78
C TRP A 46 -20.85 12.76 23.91
N MET A 47 -21.52 13.84 23.50
CA MET A 47 -20.87 14.98 22.83
C MET A 47 -19.78 15.59 23.73
N ASN A 48 -20.09 15.85 25.00
CA ASN A 48 -19.13 16.43 25.93
C ASN A 48 -17.95 15.48 26.24
N LEU A 49 -18.22 14.17 26.32
CA LEU A 49 -17.15 13.17 26.44
C LEU A 49 -16.28 13.09 25.19
N LEU A 50 -16.88 13.21 23.99
CA LEU A 50 -16.14 13.27 22.74
C LEU A 50 -15.24 14.50 22.68
N GLU A 51 -15.69 15.67 23.11
CA GLU A 51 -14.84 16.88 23.17
C GLU A 51 -13.68 16.72 24.16
N ALA A 52 -13.94 16.08 25.31
CA ALA A 52 -12.88 15.77 26.27
C ALA A 52 -11.83 14.82 25.68
N ILE A 53 -12.26 13.84 24.89
CA ILE A 53 -11.38 12.92 24.16
C ILE A 53 -10.66 13.64 23.00
N ARG A 54 -11.33 14.56 22.30
CA ARG A 54 -10.74 15.34 21.19
C ARG A 54 -9.60 16.23 21.66
N SER A 55 -9.69 16.71 22.90
CA SER A 55 -8.65 17.52 23.54
C SER A 55 -7.39 16.71 23.89
N ASP A 56 -7.45 15.37 23.81
CA ASP A 56 -6.32 14.47 23.99
C ASP A 56 -5.52 14.34 22.69
N GLU A 57 -4.30 14.89 22.67
CA GLU A 57 -3.44 14.94 21.48
C GLU A 57 -3.15 13.54 20.88
N GLU A 58 -3.11 12.50 21.71
CA GLU A 58 -2.84 11.12 21.29
C GLU A 58 -4.05 10.43 20.65
N THR A 59 -5.24 10.99 20.83
CA THR A 59 -6.46 10.41 20.27
C THR A 59 -6.62 10.82 18.81
N VAL A 60 -7.00 9.84 17.98
CA VAL A 60 -7.40 10.07 16.60
C VAL A 60 -8.90 9.86 16.48
N LEU A 61 -9.58 10.82 15.86
CA LEU A 61 -10.99 10.71 15.52
C LEU A 61 -11.12 10.42 14.02
N PRO A 62 -12.16 9.65 13.61
CA PRO A 62 -12.42 9.40 12.19
C PRO A 62 -12.52 10.69 11.38
N VAL A 63 -11.84 10.74 10.23
CA VAL A 63 -11.80 11.92 9.33
C VAL A 63 -13.19 12.29 8.81
N CYS A 64 -14.08 11.31 8.66
CA CYS A 64 -15.47 11.53 8.22
C CYS A 64 -16.33 12.28 9.25
N MET A 65 -15.84 12.49 10.47
CA MET A 65 -16.60 13.12 11.56
C MET A 65 -16.51 14.65 11.55
N ASN A 66 -16.97 15.28 10.47
CA ASN A 66 -17.00 16.75 10.39
C ASN A 66 -18.14 17.38 11.21
N ALA A 67 -19.19 16.61 11.54
CA ALA A 67 -20.35 17.10 12.28
C ALA A 67 -20.88 16.02 13.26
N PRO A 68 -20.26 15.84 14.44
CA PRO A 68 -20.72 14.87 15.44
C PRO A 68 -22.16 15.14 15.91
N ASP A 69 -22.62 16.39 15.81
CA ASP A 69 -24.00 16.79 16.10
C ASP A 69 -25.04 16.16 15.18
N LEU A 70 -24.64 15.61 14.02
CA LEU A 70 -25.55 14.90 13.11
C LEU A 70 -25.67 13.41 13.43
N LEU A 71 -24.78 12.85 14.26
CA LEU A 71 -24.82 11.43 14.61
C LEU A 71 -25.98 11.10 15.55
N ASP A 72 -26.57 9.91 15.39
CA ASP A 72 -27.51 9.38 16.38
C ASP A 72 -26.80 9.21 17.74
N ALA A 73 -27.56 9.35 18.84
CA ALA A 73 -27.01 9.20 20.19
C ALA A 73 -26.33 7.84 20.40
N THR A 74 -26.88 6.78 19.80
CA THR A 74 -26.35 5.41 19.90
C THR A 74 -25.02 5.26 19.17
N ILE A 75 -24.92 5.82 17.96
CA ILE A 75 -23.70 5.79 17.14
C ILE A 75 -22.60 6.62 17.80
N LEU A 76 -22.94 7.82 18.28
CA LEU A 76 -22.03 8.69 19.01
C LEU A 76 -21.50 8.02 20.27
N GLU A 77 -22.36 7.38 21.06
CA GLU A 77 -21.94 6.58 22.21
C GLU A 77 -20.97 5.47 21.79
N ALA A 78 -21.34 4.65 20.80
CA ALA A 78 -20.53 3.52 20.36
C ALA A 78 -19.12 3.96 19.94
N LEU A 79 -19.03 5.06 19.19
CA LEU A 79 -17.79 5.70 18.80
C LEU A 79 -16.98 6.16 20.02
N VAL A 80 -17.57 6.92 20.95
CA VAL A 80 -16.88 7.44 22.14
C VAL A 80 -16.33 6.29 22.98
N VAL A 81 -17.13 5.23 23.15
CA VAL A 81 -16.72 4.00 23.85
C VAL A 81 -15.56 3.32 23.13
N ARG A 82 -15.66 3.15 21.81
CA ARG A 82 -14.63 2.50 20.99
C ARG A 82 -13.32 3.28 21.03
N VAL A 83 -13.35 4.58 20.73
CA VAL A 83 -12.17 5.45 20.74
C VAL A 83 -11.52 5.47 22.12
N SER A 84 -12.30 5.60 23.20
CA SER A 84 -11.78 5.57 24.58
C SER A 84 -11.06 4.25 24.90
N ARG A 85 -11.63 3.11 24.51
CA ARG A 85 -11.02 1.78 24.68
C ARG A 85 -9.76 1.63 23.84
N LEU A 86 -9.79 2.09 22.60
CA LEU A 86 -8.65 2.05 21.70
C LEU A 86 -7.50 2.88 22.25
N THR A 87 -7.73 4.14 22.62
CA THR A 87 -6.72 5.02 23.25
C THR A 87 -6.11 4.36 24.49
N ARG A 88 -6.93 3.70 25.33
CA ARG A 88 -6.41 2.94 26.48
C ARG A 88 -5.51 1.77 26.05
N ARG A 89 -5.91 1.00 25.04
CA ARG A 89 -5.13 -0.13 24.53
C ARG A 89 -3.78 0.30 23.93
N TRP A 90 -3.78 1.40 23.18
CA TRP A 90 -2.56 2.04 22.69
C TRP A 90 -1.61 2.42 23.84
N ARG A 91 -2.12 3.12 24.85
CA ARG A 91 -1.32 3.49 26.03
C ARG A 91 -0.76 2.29 26.80
N SER A 92 -1.46 1.17 26.77
CA SER A 92 -1.00 -0.09 27.38
C SER A 92 -0.09 -0.92 26.48
N ASN A 93 0.23 -0.46 25.26
CA ASN A 93 0.99 -1.21 24.26
C ASN A 93 0.41 -2.60 23.95
N ASN A 94 -0.93 -2.72 23.97
CA ASN A 94 -1.64 -3.98 23.76
C ASN A 94 -2.68 -3.81 22.65
N LEU A 95 -2.27 -4.08 21.41
CA LEU A 95 -3.14 -4.06 20.22
C LEU A 95 -3.34 -5.45 19.63
N PHE A 96 -3.23 -6.49 20.46
CA PHE A 96 -3.56 -7.83 20.00
C PHE A 96 -5.03 -7.86 19.55
N PRO A 97 -5.33 -8.40 18.35
CA PRO A 97 -6.68 -8.49 17.87
C PRO A 97 -7.51 -9.35 18.81
N VAL A 98 -8.70 -8.86 19.13
CA VAL A 98 -9.71 -9.64 19.85
C VAL A 98 -10.57 -10.39 18.84
N GLN A 99 -10.80 -9.80 17.68
CA GLN A 99 -11.62 -10.34 16.62
C GLN A 99 -10.88 -10.31 15.29
N VAL A 100 -11.08 -11.36 14.49
CA VAL A 100 -10.52 -11.51 13.15
C VAL A 100 -11.63 -11.95 12.22
N TRP A 101 -11.86 -11.19 11.15
CA TRP A 101 -12.75 -11.60 10.06
C TRP A 101 -11.90 -11.97 8.86
N ARG A 102 -12.22 -13.12 8.25
CA ARG A 102 -11.45 -13.68 7.17
C ARG A 102 -12.31 -13.88 5.93
N LEU A 103 -11.83 -13.33 4.83
CA LEU A 103 -12.37 -13.46 3.49
C LEU A 103 -11.31 -14.14 2.63
N ASN A 104 -11.64 -15.27 2.01
CA ASN A 104 -10.70 -15.98 1.13
C ASN A 104 -11.13 -15.77 -0.32
N LEU A 105 -10.44 -14.88 -1.01
CA LEU A 105 -10.65 -14.61 -2.42
C LEU A 105 -9.95 -15.66 -3.28
N CYS A 106 -10.44 -15.82 -4.51
CA CYS A 106 -9.83 -16.70 -5.50
C CYS A 106 -8.52 -16.09 -6.04
N GLN A 107 -8.47 -14.77 -6.19
CA GLN A 107 -7.34 -14.05 -6.80
C GLN A 107 -6.37 -13.48 -5.77
N SER A 108 -5.12 -13.30 -6.18
CA SER A 108 -4.11 -12.59 -5.40
C SER A 108 -4.55 -11.14 -5.16
N ILE A 109 -4.44 -10.66 -3.92
CA ILE A 109 -4.75 -9.26 -3.59
C ILE A 109 -3.51 -8.42 -3.90
N THR A 110 -3.67 -7.42 -4.76
CA THR A 110 -2.56 -6.59 -5.24
C THR A 110 -2.59 -5.18 -4.68
N TRP A 111 -3.75 -4.75 -4.21
CA TRP A 111 -3.94 -3.48 -3.53
C TRP A 111 -5.23 -3.52 -2.71
N LEU A 112 -5.24 -2.82 -1.57
CA LEU A 112 -6.45 -2.60 -0.80
C LEU A 112 -6.43 -1.22 -0.13
N ARG A 113 -7.61 -0.73 0.27
CA ARG A 113 -7.75 0.51 1.04
C ARG A 113 -9.02 0.50 1.88
N LEU A 114 -8.89 0.91 3.13
CA LEU A 114 -10.00 1.14 4.04
C LEU A 114 -10.42 2.61 3.98
N VAL A 115 -11.71 2.86 3.78
CA VAL A 115 -12.24 4.19 3.50
C VAL A 115 -13.34 4.53 4.50
N ALA A 116 -13.08 5.58 5.28
CA ALA A 116 -14.00 6.10 6.29
C ALA A 116 -14.50 5.07 7.31
N GLY A 117 -13.75 3.99 7.53
CA GLY A 117 -14.10 2.92 8.47
C GLY A 117 -15.26 2.00 8.04
N SER A 118 -15.91 2.30 6.91
CA SER A 118 -17.13 1.62 6.45
C SER A 118 -16.93 0.84 5.16
N TRP A 119 -16.00 1.25 4.30
CA TRP A 119 -15.81 0.66 2.98
C TRP A 119 -14.41 0.10 2.83
N LEU A 120 -14.30 -1.11 2.29
CA LEU A 120 -13.02 -1.75 1.99
C LEU A 120 -12.93 -1.99 0.48
N PHE A 121 -11.99 -1.31 -0.17
CA PHE A 121 -11.69 -1.50 -1.59
C PHE A 121 -10.59 -2.52 -1.72
N VAL A 122 -10.78 -3.49 -2.62
CA VAL A 122 -9.82 -4.58 -2.84
C VAL A 122 -9.65 -4.78 -4.34
N ALA A 123 -8.43 -4.54 -4.82
CA ALA A 123 -8.01 -4.96 -6.15
C ALA A 123 -7.38 -6.35 -6.04
N SER A 124 -7.86 -7.26 -6.87
CA SER A 124 -7.38 -8.63 -6.91
C SER A 124 -7.19 -9.08 -8.35
N SER A 125 -6.14 -9.85 -8.60
CA SER A 125 -5.77 -10.27 -9.94
C SER A 125 -5.19 -11.68 -9.94
N ASP A 126 -5.39 -12.36 -11.06
CA ASP A 126 -4.70 -13.58 -11.44
C ASP A 126 -4.27 -13.51 -12.93
N ASN A 127 -3.91 -14.63 -13.53
CA ASN A 127 -3.51 -14.71 -14.94
C ASN A 127 -4.64 -14.44 -15.97
N HIS A 128 -5.89 -14.44 -15.53
CA HIS A 128 -7.06 -14.38 -16.40
C HIS A 128 -7.97 -13.20 -16.11
N VAL A 129 -8.05 -12.82 -14.84
CA VAL A 129 -9.02 -11.86 -14.32
C VAL A 129 -8.29 -10.88 -13.42
N SER A 130 -8.50 -9.60 -13.69
CA SER A 130 -8.21 -8.52 -12.75
C SER A 130 -9.53 -7.84 -12.43
N LYS A 131 -9.76 -7.54 -11.16
CA LYS A 131 -10.99 -6.91 -10.69
C LYS A 131 -10.75 -5.99 -9.51
N ILE A 132 -11.63 -5.03 -9.36
CA ILE A 132 -11.78 -4.25 -8.13
C ILE A 132 -13.14 -4.54 -7.52
N THR A 133 -13.14 -4.73 -6.21
CA THR A 133 -14.34 -4.98 -5.41
C THR A 133 -14.42 -3.94 -4.30
N CYS A 134 -15.65 -3.57 -3.94
CA CYS A 134 -15.94 -2.78 -2.77
C CYS A 134 -16.77 -3.60 -1.80
N TRP A 135 -16.41 -3.57 -0.53
CA TRP A 135 -17.04 -4.31 0.55
C TRP A 135 -17.56 -3.32 1.59
N ASP A 136 -18.78 -3.51 2.05
CA ASP A 136 -19.27 -2.82 3.25
C ASP A 136 -18.80 -3.60 4.49
N MET A 137 -18.03 -2.94 5.35
CA MET A 137 -17.49 -3.51 6.57
C MET A 137 -18.60 -3.99 7.52
N SER A 138 -19.74 -3.29 7.56
CA SER A 138 -20.87 -3.69 8.39
C SER A 138 -21.43 -5.05 7.95
N SER A 139 -21.48 -5.27 6.63
CA SER A 139 -21.88 -6.53 6.01
C SER A 139 -20.86 -7.63 6.30
N VAL A 140 -19.56 -7.35 6.18
CA VAL A 140 -18.49 -8.31 6.49
C VAL A 140 -18.54 -8.74 7.97
N PHE A 141 -18.78 -7.82 8.89
CA PHE A 141 -18.89 -8.11 10.33
C PHE A 141 -20.11 -8.97 10.68
N GLN A 142 -21.15 -8.92 9.84
CA GLN A 142 -22.33 -9.77 9.92
C GLN A 142 -22.15 -11.11 9.17
N ASN A 143 -20.94 -11.40 8.67
CA ASN A 143 -20.57 -12.55 7.85
C ASN A 143 -21.28 -12.61 6.48
N TYR A 144 -21.68 -11.47 5.92
CA TYR A 144 -22.05 -11.39 4.51
C TYR A 144 -20.78 -11.29 3.67
N MET A 145 -20.55 -12.33 2.86
CA MET A 145 -19.30 -12.54 2.14
C MET A 145 -19.33 -12.08 0.68
N GLU A 146 -20.27 -11.21 0.31
CA GLU A 146 -20.40 -10.67 -1.05
C GLU A 146 -19.98 -9.19 -1.10
N PRO A 147 -19.22 -8.79 -2.12
CA PRO A 147 -18.94 -7.37 -2.34
C PRO A 147 -20.23 -6.66 -2.78
N ILE A 148 -20.41 -5.44 -2.31
CA ILE A 148 -21.55 -4.58 -2.67
C ILE A 148 -21.39 -3.95 -4.05
N ALA A 149 -20.16 -3.93 -4.58
CA ALA A 149 -19.85 -3.53 -5.95
C ALA A 149 -18.63 -4.29 -6.46
N GLU A 150 -18.64 -4.65 -7.74
CA GLU A 150 -17.53 -5.30 -8.44
C GLU A 150 -17.37 -4.70 -9.84
N ALA A 151 -16.13 -4.62 -10.32
CA ALA A 151 -15.81 -4.27 -11.69
C ALA A 151 -14.56 -5.01 -12.18
N TYR A 152 -14.56 -5.40 -13.45
CA TYR A 152 -13.43 -6.04 -14.10
C TYR A 152 -12.50 -5.00 -14.71
N LEU A 153 -11.20 -5.27 -14.63
CA LEU A 153 -10.15 -4.37 -15.08
C LEU A 153 -9.39 -4.99 -16.26
N PRO A 154 -8.89 -4.18 -17.21
CA PRO A 154 -8.14 -4.69 -18.37
C PRO A 154 -6.74 -5.19 -18.00
N GLY A 155 -6.26 -4.91 -16.79
CA GLY A 155 -4.96 -5.35 -16.30
C GLY A 155 -4.87 -5.36 -14.77
N GLN A 156 -3.83 -6.00 -14.24
CA GLN A 156 -3.54 -6.05 -12.81
C GLN A 156 -3.32 -4.64 -12.25
N VAL A 157 -3.91 -4.31 -11.09
CA VAL A 157 -3.59 -3.05 -10.40
C VAL A 157 -2.19 -3.15 -9.78
N LYS A 158 -1.26 -2.31 -10.23
CA LYS A 158 0.12 -2.23 -9.72
C LYS A 158 0.28 -1.17 -8.64
N THR A 159 -0.41 -0.06 -8.82
CA THR A 159 -0.41 1.09 -7.91
C THR A 159 -1.80 1.66 -7.90
N ALA A 160 -2.26 2.18 -6.77
CA ALA A 160 -3.50 2.93 -6.75
C ALA A 160 -3.47 3.97 -5.63
N GLN A 161 -4.18 5.06 -5.87
CA GLN A 161 -4.41 6.13 -4.90
C GLN A 161 -5.91 6.35 -4.76
N LEU A 162 -6.34 6.70 -3.56
CA LEU A 162 -7.75 6.91 -3.23
C LEU A 162 -7.88 8.21 -2.45
N GLU A 163 -8.87 9.01 -2.82
CA GLU A 163 -9.20 10.27 -2.16
C GLU A 163 -10.71 10.35 -1.91
N ILE A 164 -11.10 10.81 -0.73
CA ILE A 164 -12.48 11.18 -0.44
C ILE A 164 -12.63 12.66 -0.79
N GLN A 165 -13.41 12.95 -1.82
CA GLN A 165 -13.73 14.31 -2.25
C GLN A 165 -15.17 14.64 -1.86
N ASP A 166 -15.54 15.93 -1.89
CA ASP A 166 -16.94 16.37 -1.71
C ASP A 166 -17.91 15.68 -2.67
N SER A 167 -17.37 15.29 -3.82
CA SER A 167 -18.07 14.67 -4.92
C SER A 167 -18.27 13.16 -4.73
N GLY A 168 -17.53 12.52 -3.82
CA GLY A 168 -17.56 11.08 -3.58
C GLY A 168 -16.17 10.48 -3.40
N ILE A 169 -16.08 9.16 -3.48
CA ILE A 169 -14.81 8.43 -3.43
C ILE A 169 -14.23 8.38 -4.84
N VAL A 170 -13.02 8.92 -5.03
CA VAL A 170 -12.29 8.88 -6.30
C VAL A 170 -11.09 7.95 -6.14
N VAL A 171 -10.92 7.04 -7.09
CA VAL A 171 -9.84 6.05 -7.08
C VAL A 171 -9.09 6.14 -8.40
N ALA A 172 -7.78 6.35 -8.34
CA ALA A 172 -6.88 6.32 -9.49
C ALA A 172 -6.11 5.00 -9.50
N LEU A 173 -6.35 4.17 -10.50
CA LEU A 173 -5.76 2.84 -10.67
C LEU A 173 -4.68 2.87 -11.75
N GLY A 174 -3.43 2.62 -11.38
CA GLY A 174 -2.34 2.36 -12.31
C GLY A 174 -2.30 0.88 -12.67
N LEU A 175 -2.66 0.57 -13.91
CA LEU A 175 -2.74 -0.81 -14.39
C LEU A 175 -1.39 -1.30 -14.92
N GLY A 176 -1.25 -2.61 -14.89
CA GLY A 176 -0.05 -3.32 -15.27
C GLY A 176 0.24 -3.28 -16.78
N PRO A 177 1.40 -3.82 -17.17
CA PRO A 177 1.99 -3.69 -18.50
C PRO A 177 1.21 -4.33 -19.64
N SER A 178 0.32 -5.28 -19.36
CA SER A 178 -0.55 -5.85 -20.38
C SER A 178 -1.51 -4.81 -20.97
N SER A 179 -1.76 -3.73 -20.22
CA SER A 179 -2.57 -2.58 -20.62
C SER A 179 -2.12 -1.37 -19.80
N PRO A 180 -0.97 -0.74 -20.12
CA PRO A 180 -0.42 0.36 -19.33
C PRO A 180 -1.33 1.59 -19.49
N SER A 181 -2.23 1.74 -18.55
CA SER A 181 -3.18 2.83 -18.47
C SER A 181 -3.43 3.22 -17.01
N VAL A 182 -3.89 4.46 -16.84
CA VAL A 182 -4.45 4.92 -15.57
C VAL A 182 -5.96 5.07 -15.75
N HIS A 183 -6.71 4.41 -14.86
CA HIS A 183 -8.17 4.53 -14.81
C HIS A 183 -8.56 5.32 -13.57
N ILE A 184 -9.31 6.39 -13.75
CA ILE A 184 -9.95 7.13 -12.66
C ILE A 184 -11.37 6.65 -12.57
N ILE A 185 -11.73 6.14 -11.40
CA ILE A 185 -13.04 5.53 -11.17
C ILE A 185 -13.65 6.10 -9.90
N THR A 186 -14.96 5.97 -9.78
CA THR A 186 -15.70 6.33 -8.56
C THR A 186 -16.72 5.25 -8.25
N LEU A 187 -17.08 5.15 -6.97
CA LEU A 187 -18.16 4.28 -6.51
C LEU A 187 -19.46 5.09 -6.48
N VAL A 188 -20.45 4.70 -7.27
CA VAL A 188 -21.74 5.40 -7.35
C VAL A 188 -22.89 4.50 -6.89
N GLN A 189 -23.91 5.10 -6.30
CA GLN A 189 -25.18 4.41 -6.01
C GLN A 189 -26.19 4.72 -7.13
N HIS A 190 -26.67 3.68 -7.79
CA HIS A 190 -27.66 3.79 -8.85
C HIS A 190 -28.79 2.79 -8.60
N LEU A 191 -30.03 3.29 -8.48
CA LEU A 191 -31.22 2.48 -8.21
C LEU A 191 -31.07 1.58 -6.97
N GLY A 192 -30.41 2.09 -5.92
CA GLY A 192 -30.16 1.34 -4.68
C GLY A 192 -29.02 0.31 -4.75
N THR A 193 -28.32 0.22 -5.87
CA THR A 193 -27.16 -0.68 -6.04
C THR A 193 -25.87 0.11 -6.20
N HIS A 194 -24.79 -0.34 -5.56
CA HIS A 194 -23.47 0.28 -5.72
C HIS A 194 -22.78 -0.29 -6.96
N ARG A 195 -22.15 0.59 -7.75
CA ARG A 195 -21.39 0.20 -8.94
C ARG A 195 -20.21 1.13 -9.15
N PHE A 196 -19.17 0.61 -9.78
CA PHE A 196 -18.06 1.44 -10.23
C PHE A 196 -18.41 2.14 -11.55
N ALA A 197 -18.06 3.42 -11.65
CA ALA A 197 -18.13 4.21 -12.87
C ALA A 197 -16.74 4.74 -13.23
N GLU A 198 -16.36 4.68 -14.51
CA GLU A 198 -15.12 5.30 -14.99
C GLU A 198 -15.36 6.81 -15.18
N LEU A 199 -14.55 7.62 -14.52
CA LEU A 199 -14.52 9.08 -14.66
C LEU A 199 -13.61 9.51 -15.80
N TYR A 200 -12.45 8.87 -15.93
CA TYR A 200 -11.43 9.22 -16.91
C TYR A 200 -10.51 8.04 -17.17
N ARG A 201 -9.94 8.01 -18.38
CA ARG A 201 -8.93 7.02 -18.78
C ARG A 201 -7.76 7.72 -19.45
N LEU A 202 -6.58 7.34 -19.02
CA LEU A 202 -5.33 7.86 -19.52
C LEU A 202 -4.48 6.73 -20.10
N GLU A 203 -4.31 6.74 -21.41
CA GLU A 203 -3.48 5.76 -22.11
C GLU A 203 -2.01 6.19 -22.12
N GLY A 204 -1.13 5.19 -22.04
CA GLY A 204 0.32 5.43 -22.09
C GLY A 204 0.91 5.99 -20.80
N SER A 205 0.13 6.09 -19.72
CA SER A 205 0.65 6.38 -18.39
C SER A 205 0.43 5.22 -17.44
N SER A 206 1.32 5.06 -16.46
CA SER A 206 1.17 4.06 -15.40
C SER A 206 1.85 4.52 -14.11
N HIS A 207 1.67 3.73 -13.04
CA HIS A 207 2.27 3.97 -11.72
C HIS A 207 1.79 5.27 -11.08
N VAL A 208 0.55 5.23 -10.58
CA VAL A 208 -0.09 6.34 -9.87
C VAL A 208 0.62 6.54 -8.54
N LEU A 209 1.27 7.70 -8.40
CA LEU A 209 1.99 8.11 -7.20
C LEU A 209 1.21 9.10 -6.35
N MET A 210 0.21 9.77 -6.94
CA MET A 210 -0.55 10.83 -6.28
C MET A 210 -1.95 10.94 -6.88
N LEU A 211 -2.94 11.18 -6.03
CA LEU A 211 -4.28 11.65 -6.38
C LEU A 211 -4.66 12.74 -5.38
N GLN A 212 -4.88 13.97 -5.86
CA GLN A 212 -5.27 15.10 -5.03
C GLN A 212 -6.14 16.07 -5.83
N GLY A 213 -7.42 16.14 -5.47
CA GLY A 213 -8.46 16.85 -6.21
C GLY A 213 -8.52 16.41 -7.67
N ASP A 214 -8.26 17.37 -8.56
CA ASP A 214 -8.31 17.16 -10.02
C ASP A 214 -6.99 16.66 -10.59
N PHE A 215 -5.95 16.52 -9.77
CA PHE A 215 -4.61 16.18 -10.21
C PHE A 215 -4.25 14.74 -9.90
N ILE A 216 -3.61 14.09 -10.88
CA ILE A 216 -2.97 12.79 -10.74
C ILE A 216 -1.49 12.93 -11.05
N GLY A 217 -0.65 12.34 -10.21
CA GLY A 217 0.78 12.18 -10.45
C GLY A 217 1.09 10.75 -10.88
N CYS A 218 1.81 10.60 -11.99
CA CYS A 218 2.23 9.30 -12.53
C CYS A 218 3.75 9.25 -12.70
N ALA A 219 4.34 8.06 -12.56
CA ALA A 219 5.79 7.87 -12.70
C ALA A 219 6.25 7.59 -14.13
N VAL A 220 5.39 6.98 -14.95
CA VAL A 220 5.74 6.50 -16.29
C VAL A 220 4.80 7.06 -17.34
N ARG A 221 5.37 7.60 -18.42
CA ARG A 221 4.65 8.09 -19.60
C ARG A 221 5.31 7.53 -20.87
N ARG A 222 4.51 6.97 -21.79
CA ARG A 222 4.96 6.39 -23.07
C ARG A 222 6.15 5.44 -22.87
N ASP A 223 6.02 4.55 -21.89
CA ASP A 223 7.05 3.59 -21.48
C ASP A 223 8.39 4.21 -21.05
N ARG A 224 8.39 5.50 -20.71
CA ARG A 224 9.55 6.24 -20.19
C ARG A 224 9.30 6.70 -18.77
N TYR A 225 10.38 6.77 -18.00
CA TYR A 225 10.42 7.14 -16.58
C TYR A 225 10.34 8.65 -16.38
N ILE A 226 9.30 9.27 -16.96
CA ILE A 226 9.08 10.71 -16.93
C ILE A 226 7.96 10.96 -15.92
N PRO A 227 8.29 11.41 -14.69
CA PRO A 227 7.25 11.82 -13.76
C PRO A 227 6.46 12.98 -14.36
N HIS A 228 5.15 12.92 -14.23
CA HIS A 228 4.26 13.92 -14.80
C HIS A 228 2.99 14.03 -13.97
N ILE A 229 2.36 15.19 -14.06
CA ILE A 229 1.10 15.49 -13.41
C ILE A 229 0.05 15.81 -14.45
N ILE A 230 -1.17 15.34 -14.22
CA ILE A 230 -2.28 15.49 -15.14
C ILE A 230 -3.46 16.05 -14.36
N ASN A 231 -4.03 17.15 -14.85
CA ASN A 231 -5.38 17.52 -14.46
C ASN A 231 -6.33 16.69 -15.30
N TRP A 232 -7.00 15.72 -14.69
CA TRP A 232 -7.81 14.75 -15.42
C TRP A 232 -9.15 15.30 -15.88
N LYS A 233 -9.60 16.43 -15.32
CA LYS A 233 -10.82 17.11 -15.77
C LYS A 233 -10.57 18.00 -16.98
N THR A 234 -9.41 18.65 -17.04
CA THR A 234 -9.02 19.53 -18.16
C THR A 234 -8.14 18.83 -19.19
N GLU A 235 -7.76 17.59 -18.93
CA GLU A 235 -6.85 16.76 -19.75
C GLU A 235 -5.47 17.39 -19.96
N THR A 236 -5.09 18.36 -19.13
CA THR A 236 -3.79 19.04 -19.25
C THR A 236 -2.71 18.21 -18.57
N THR A 237 -1.64 17.92 -19.31
CA THR A 237 -0.49 17.14 -18.80
C THR A 237 0.75 18.01 -18.70
N TYR A 238 1.45 17.89 -17.57
CA TYR A 238 2.70 18.58 -17.28
C TYR A 238 3.81 17.55 -16.98
N GLU A 239 4.81 17.46 -17.86
CA GLU A 239 5.99 16.63 -17.62
C GLU A 239 6.97 17.34 -16.68
N LEU A 240 7.51 16.60 -15.70
CA LEU A 240 8.44 17.11 -14.71
C LEU A 240 9.87 16.71 -15.13
N SER A 241 10.42 17.46 -16.08
CA SER A 241 11.77 17.23 -16.58
C SER A 241 12.81 17.42 -15.47
N PRO A 242 13.73 16.47 -15.25
CA PRO A 242 14.83 16.67 -14.31
C PRO A 242 15.78 17.77 -14.80
N PRO A 243 16.46 18.50 -13.89
CA PRO A 243 17.30 19.66 -14.24
C PRO A 243 18.49 19.30 -15.13
N HIS A 244 19.02 18.08 -15.05
CA HIS A 244 20.19 17.63 -15.83
C HIS A 244 19.81 16.65 -16.95
N GLY A 245 18.54 16.61 -17.34
CA GLY A 245 18.03 15.70 -18.36
C GLY A 245 17.77 14.28 -17.85
N VAL A 246 17.03 13.50 -18.63
CA VAL A 246 16.54 12.16 -18.25
C VAL A 246 17.64 11.10 -18.21
N ASP A 247 18.84 11.42 -18.72
CA ASP A 247 19.91 10.45 -18.92
C ASP A 247 20.75 10.21 -17.66
N GLU A 248 20.67 11.05 -16.62
CA GLU A 248 21.42 10.77 -15.38
C GLU A 248 20.88 9.52 -14.69
N PRO A 249 21.75 8.57 -14.27
CA PRO A 249 21.33 7.30 -13.68
C PRO A 249 20.35 7.43 -12.51
N HIS A 250 20.47 8.46 -11.67
CA HIS A 250 19.60 8.66 -10.51
C HIS A 250 18.16 9.08 -10.90
N PHE A 251 17.97 9.72 -12.06
CA PHE A 251 16.64 10.09 -12.56
C PHE A 251 15.94 8.95 -13.29
N ARG A 252 16.67 7.87 -13.57
CA ARG A 252 16.14 6.70 -14.27
C ARG A 252 15.19 5.85 -13.43
N ASN A 253 15.18 6.01 -12.11
CA ASN A 253 14.34 5.24 -11.20
C ASN A 253 12.94 5.85 -11.05
N THR A 254 11.97 4.99 -10.78
CA THR A 254 10.61 5.37 -10.39
C THR A 254 10.70 6.19 -9.10
N PRO A 255 10.18 7.43 -9.08
CA PRO A 255 10.02 8.17 -7.83
C PRO A 255 9.21 7.34 -6.82
N HIS A 256 9.47 7.54 -5.53
CA HIS A 256 8.69 6.91 -4.48
C HIS A 256 7.31 7.55 -4.36
N SER A 257 7.21 8.86 -4.59
CA SER A 257 5.96 9.61 -4.48
C SER A 257 5.99 10.92 -5.28
N LEU A 258 4.80 11.46 -5.54
CA LEU A 258 4.55 12.80 -6.04
C LEU A 258 3.61 13.50 -5.04
N ILE A 259 3.85 14.77 -4.75
CA ILE A 259 3.11 15.50 -3.71
C ILE A 259 2.81 16.91 -4.21
N LEU A 260 1.57 17.38 -4.08
CA LEU A 260 1.24 18.80 -4.18
C LEU A 260 1.30 19.42 -2.79
N TRP A 261 2.30 20.28 -2.58
CA TRP A 261 2.53 20.94 -1.31
C TRP A 261 2.74 22.43 -1.53
N ASN A 262 1.82 23.25 -1.01
CA ASN A 262 1.80 24.70 -1.26
C ASN A 262 1.74 25.02 -2.75
N GLU A 263 2.65 25.87 -3.22
CA GLU A 263 2.86 26.26 -4.61
C GLU A 263 3.84 25.32 -5.32
N PHE A 264 4.18 24.18 -4.70
CA PHE A 264 5.16 23.24 -5.21
C PHE A 264 4.56 21.89 -5.55
N ILE A 265 5.21 21.24 -6.51
CA ILE A 265 5.14 19.83 -6.79
C ILE A 265 6.45 19.23 -6.29
N VAL A 266 6.37 18.25 -5.39
CA VAL A 266 7.52 17.57 -4.83
C VAL A 266 7.63 16.17 -5.42
N VAL A 267 8.74 15.90 -6.10
CA VAL A 267 9.10 14.56 -6.60
C VAL A 267 10.05 13.93 -5.60
N VAL A 268 9.59 12.88 -4.91
CA VAL A 268 10.42 12.18 -3.92
C VAL A 268 11.17 11.03 -4.58
N ARG A 269 12.49 11.09 -4.54
CA ARG A 269 13.39 10.04 -5.05
C ARG A 269 14.12 9.36 -3.90
N HIS A 270 15.05 8.49 -4.24
CA HIS A 270 15.77 7.64 -3.31
C HIS A 270 16.58 8.43 -2.28
N ASP A 271 17.26 9.50 -2.67
CA ASP A 271 18.10 10.29 -1.76
C ASP A 271 17.96 11.80 -1.98
N THR A 272 16.96 12.20 -2.77
CA THR A 272 16.69 13.59 -3.12
C THR A 272 15.21 13.88 -3.23
N LEU A 273 14.86 15.12 -2.92
CA LEU A 273 13.53 15.70 -3.13
C LEU A 273 13.66 16.81 -4.16
N HIS A 274 12.93 16.73 -5.26
CA HIS A 274 12.93 17.81 -6.25
C HIS A 274 11.66 18.62 -6.14
N PHE A 275 11.81 19.94 -6.10
CA PHE A 275 10.74 20.90 -6.03
C PHE A 275 10.55 21.52 -7.41
N TYR A 276 9.31 21.54 -7.87
CA TYR A 276 8.87 22.21 -9.09
C TYR A 276 7.78 23.21 -8.71
N SER A 277 7.71 24.35 -9.38
CA SER A 277 6.56 25.25 -9.22
C SER A 277 5.28 24.57 -9.71
N GLN A 278 4.15 24.86 -9.08
CA GLN A 278 2.86 24.42 -9.60
C GLN A 278 2.55 25.05 -10.96
N PRO A 279 1.77 24.35 -11.80
CA PRO A 279 1.36 24.88 -13.10
C PRO A 279 0.48 26.12 -12.89
N THR A 280 0.86 27.24 -13.51
CA THR A 280 -0.03 28.40 -13.64
C THR A 280 -0.86 28.25 -14.91
N SER A 281 -1.93 29.03 -15.06
CA SER A 281 -2.81 28.97 -16.25
C SER A 281 -2.09 29.15 -17.59
N ALA A 282 -0.87 29.69 -17.59
CA ALA A 282 -0.06 29.93 -18.79
C ALA A 282 1.31 29.23 -18.78
N GLY A 283 1.69 28.53 -17.71
CA GLY A 283 3.07 28.09 -17.47
C GLY A 283 3.20 26.60 -17.19
N HIS A 284 4.29 26.00 -17.70
CA HIS A 284 4.73 24.66 -17.28
C HIS A 284 5.37 24.73 -15.88
N PRO A 285 5.31 23.64 -15.09
CA PRO A 285 6.09 23.51 -13.86
C PRO A 285 7.57 23.76 -14.13
N VAL A 286 8.17 24.68 -13.37
CA VAL A 286 9.58 25.01 -13.48
C VAL A 286 10.30 24.36 -12.31
N TYR A 287 11.39 23.65 -12.59
CA TYR A 287 12.26 23.12 -11.55
C TYR A 287 12.81 24.27 -10.69
N ALA A 288 12.59 24.18 -9.37
CA ALA A 288 13.04 25.17 -8.41
C ALA A 288 14.35 24.76 -7.75
N LYS A 289 14.37 23.59 -7.09
CA LYS A 289 15.49 23.14 -6.25
C LYS A 289 15.48 21.64 -5.99
N SER A 290 16.62 21.09 -5.58
CA SER A 290 16.74 19.74 -5.01
C SER A 290 17.24 19.81 -3.57
N VAL A 291 16.66 19.01 -2.69
CA VAL A 291 17.10 18.86 -1.30
C VAL A 291 17.57 17.42 -1.14
N LYS A 292 18.83 17.22 -0.74
CA LYS A 292 19.37 15.89 -0.47
C LYS A 292 18.82 15.37 0.85
N THR A 293 18.43 14.10 0.89
CA THR A 293 17.91 13.43 2.10
C THR A 293 18.77 12.24 2.48
N VAL A 294 18.36 11.54 3.54
CA VAL A 294 18.76 10.14 3.73
C VAL A 294 18.16 9.27 2.64
N GLU A 295 18.72 8.07 2.53
CA GLU A 295 18.24 7.03 1.65
C GLU A 295 16.81 6.61 2.04
N ILE A 296 15.86 6.84 1.16
CA ILE A 296 14.45 6.50 1.26
C ILE A 296 14.24 5.18 0.54
N TRP A 297 13.71 4.19 1.26
CA TRP A 297 13.32 2.91 0.68
C TRP A 297 11.83 2.81 0.48
N GLU A 298 11.07 3.25 1.48
CA GLU A 298 9.63 3.42 1.44
C GLU A 298 9.25 4.72 2.10
N LEU A 299 8.15 5.32 1.66
CA LEU A 299 7.64 6.52 2.29
C LEU A 299 6.12 6.53 2.29
N VAL A 300 5.59 7.26 3.27
CA VAL A 300 4.21 7.70 3.30
C VAL A 300 4.19 9.20 3.58
N VAL A 301 3.38 9.92 2.83
CA VAL A 301 3.17 11.35 3.06
C VAL A 301 2.24 11.47 4.26
N LEU A 302 2.71 12.14 5.32
CA LEU A 302 1.86 12.49 6.45
C LEU A 302 1.11 13.77 6.08
N ASN A 303 -0.16 13.84 6.48
CA ASN A 303 -1.08 14.93 6.14
C ASN A 303 -0.37 16.29 6.03
N SER A 304 -0.29 16.81 4.81
CA SER A 304 0.35 18.09 4.51
C SER A 304 -0.73 19.11 4.18
N ARG A 305 -1.21 19.83 5.19
CA ARG A 305 -1.94 21.06 4.91
C ARG A 305 -0.98 22.06 4.27
N PRO A 306 -1.43 22.92 3.35
CA PRO A 306 -0.54 23.90 2.71
C PRO A 306 0.27 24.69 3.76
N SER A 307 -0.38 25.22 4.79
CA SER A 307 0.31 26.00 5.84
C SER A 307 1.26 25.21 6.74
N GLU A 308 1.33 23.89 6.64
CA GLU A 308 2.12 23.04 7.53
C GLU A 308 3.40 22.53 6.82
N PRO A 309 4.49 22.27 7.58
CA PRO A 309 5.67 21.63 7.04
C PRO A 309 5.33 20.31 6.34
N LEU A 310 6.02 20.02 5.23
CA LEU A 310 5.88 18.73 4.58
C LEU A 310 6.56 17.66 5.44
N ARG A 311 5.78 16.69 5.90
CA ARG A 311 6.25 15.60 6.75
C ARG A 311 6.17 14.28 5.99
N LEU A 312 7.30 13.60 5.85
CA LEU A 312 7.40 12.32 5.17
C LEU A 312 7.81 11.27 6.19
N LEU A 313 6.95 10.29 6.45
CA LEU A 313 7.34 9.10 7.20
C LEU A 313 8.11 8.19 6.24
N VAL A 314 9.32 7.80 6.61
CA VAL A 314 10.21 7.03 5.74
C VAL A 314 10.76 5.80 6.44
N ILE A 315 10.91 4.72 5.68
CA ILE A 315 11.85 3.64 6.00
C ILE A 315 13.15 3.95 5.27
N SER A 316 14.26 3.94 6.00
CA SER A 316 15.59 4.29 5.51
C SER A 316 16.66 3.35 6.07
N SER A 317 17.90 3.52 5.60
CA SER A 317 19.08 2.82 6.14
C SER A 317 19.36 3.08 7.62
N THR A 318 18.77 4.11 8.21
CA THR A 318 18.97 4.46 9.62
C THR A 318 17.80 4.08 10.51
N GLY A 319 16.67 3.61 9.96
CA GLY A 319 15.48 3.36 10.76
C GLY A 319 14.17 3.76 10.07
N VAL A 320 13.07 3.61 10.80
CA VAL A 320 11.83 4.33 10.51
C VAL A 320 11.95 5.73 11.12
N GLY A 321 11.76 6.76 10.31
CA GLY A 321 11.91 8.16 10.73
C GLY A 321 10.97 9.10 10.01
N ILE A 322 10.98 10.37 10.41
CA ILE A 322 10.19 11.44 9.79
C ILE A 322 11.15 12.49 9.23
N ILE A 323 11.08 12.74 7.92
CA ILE A 323 11.71 13.89 7.28
C ILE A 323 10.72 15.05 7.35
N THR A 324 11.13 16.17 7.94
CA THR A 324 10.31 17.40 7.99
C THR A 324 10.96 18.48 7.15
N ILE A 325 10.18 19.12 6.30
CA ILE A 325 10.62 20.15 5.36
C ILE A 325 9.78 21.40 5.59
N GLU A 326 10.45 22.45 6.02
CA GLU A 326 9.84 23.76 6.20
C GLU A 326 9.89 24.55 4.88
N MET A 327 8.96 25.49 4.69
CA MET A 327 8.91 26.30 3.47
C MET A 327 10.20 27.10 3.25
N ASP A 328 10.84 27.56 4.33
CA ASP A 328 12.08 28.33 4.28
C ASP A 328 13.24 27.52 3.65
N VAL A 329 13.20 26.19 3.75
CA VAL A 329 14.20 25.29 3.15
C VAL A 329 14.21 25.40 1.63
N VAL A 330 13.05 25.65 1.03
CA VAL A 330 12.91 25.76 -0.42
C VAL A 330 13.59 27.02 -0.95
N PHE A 331 13.60 28.10 -0.16
CA PHE A 331 14.14 29.40 -0.56
C PHE A 331 15.59 29.66 -0.10
N ASN A 332 16.10 28.90 0.87
CA ASN A 332 17.44 29.09 1.42
C ASN A 332 18.38 27.90 1.16
N ASP A 333 19.50 28.13 0.48
CA ASP A 333 20.46 27.08 0.08
C ASP A 333 21.15 26.39 1.26
N ASP A 334 21.25 27.04 2.41
CA ASP A 334 21.92 26.50 3.59
C ASP A 334 21.00 25.70 4.55
N ALA A 335 19.69 25.69 4.28
CA ALA A 335 18.73 25.03 5.15
C ALA A 335 18.73 23.50 4.92
N CYS A 336 18.97 22.74 5.98
CA CYS A 336 18.98 21.27 5.95
C CYS A 336 17.60 20.69 6.30
N SER A 337 17.25 19.56 5.68
CA SER A 337 16.14 18.74 6.15
C SER A 337 16.47 18.12 7.50
N HIS A 338 15.56 18.19 8.47
CA HIS A 338 15.70 17.49 9.74
C HIS A 338 15.11 16.07 9.62
N LEU A 339 15.95 15.07 9.84
CA LEU A 339 15.50 13.69 10.02
C LEU A 339 15.37 13.39 11.52
N SER A 340 14.15 13.12 11.95
CA SER A 340 13.85 12.61 13.28
C SER A 340 13.65 11.10 13.20
N VAL A 341 14.62 10.33 13.68
CA VAL A 341 14.54 8.87 13.66
C VAL A 341 13.70 8.39 14.85
N ALA A 342 12.66 7.61 14.60
CA ALA A 342 11.74 7.12 15.63
C ALA A 342 12.20 5.79 16.26
N THR A 343 13.07 5.04 15.58
CA THR A 343 13.49 3.69 15.98
C THR A 343 14.98 3.48 15.74
N THR A 344 15.69 2.84 16.67
CA THR A 344 17.13 2.62 16.53
C THR A 344 17.45 1.52 15.50
N PRO A 345 18.56 1.66 14.74
CA PRO A 345 18.83 0.92 13.49
C PRO A 345 19.19 -0.56 13.62
N ASN A 346 19.15 -1.17 14.81
CA ASN A 346 20.13 -2.21 15.05
C ASN A 346 19.90 -3.56 14.37
N GLN A 347 18.69 -4.02 14.01
CA GLN A 347 18.53 -5.27 13.25
C GLN A 347 17.29 -5.24 12.34
N TRP A 348 17.56 -5.37 11.03
CA TRP A 348 16.61 -5.27 9.92
C TRP A 348 15.89 -6.63 9.76
N PRO A 349 14.68 -6.71 9.18
CA PRO A 349 14.18 -5.80 8.16
C PRO A 349 12.66 -5.47 8.17
N TRP A 350 12.28 -4.34 7.56
CA TRP A 350 10.89 -3.83 7.52
C TRP A 350 10.40 -3.60 6.10
N TYR A 351 9.08 -3.68 5.88
CA TYR A 351 8.46 -3.42 4.58
C TYR A 351 6.99 -3.04 4.73
N ARG A 352 6.41 -2.48 3.67
CA ARG A 352 5.00 -2.07 3.57
C ARG A 352 4.62 -1.03 4.63
N LEU A 353 5.32 0.10 4.63
CA LEU A 353 4.96 1.25 5.43
C LEU A 353 3.60 1.82 5.00
N THR A 354 2.72 2.06 5.97
CA THR A 354 1.48 2.82 5.78
C THR A 354 1.24 3.78 6.95
N ALA A 355 0.54 4.87 6.66
CA ALA A 355 -0.02 5.80 7.62
C ALA A 355 -1.37 6.25 7.07
N ASN A 356 -2.37 6.43 7.94
CA ASN A 356 -3.67 6.94 7.52
C ASN A 356 -3.70 8.49 7.56
N GLY A 357 -4.79 9.08 7.11
CA GLY A 357 -4.96 10.52 6.95
C GLY A 357 -4.62 11.33 8.19
N GLY A 358 -4.97 10.91 9.41
CA GLY A 358 -4.60 11.70 10.60
C GLY A 358 -3.10 11.74 10.86
N GLY A 359 -2.31 10.83 10.28
CA GLY A 359 -0.85 10.85 10.29
C GLY A 359 -0.24 10.78 11.69
N LYS A 360 -1.02 10.36 12.71
CA LYS A 360 -0.58 10.26 14.10
C LYS A 360 -0.02 8.89 14.42
N ARG A 361 -0.26 7.90 13.57
CA ARG A 361 0.21 6.52 13.75
C ARG A 361 0.73 5.96 12.44
N ALA A 362 1.63 5.01 12.56
CA ALA A 362 2.23 4.27 11.46
C ALA A 362 2.06 2.77 11.69
N LEU A 363 1.97 2.04 10.59
CA LEU A 363 1.96 0.58 10.55
C LEU A 363 2.95 0.11 9.50
N TRP A 364 3.70 -0.94 9.81
CA TRP A 364 4.53 -1.65 8.84
C TRP A 364 4.65 -3.13 9.22
N VAL A 365 5.22 -3.92 8.32
CA VAL A 365 5.59 -5.31 8.61
C VAL A 365 7.04 -5.37 9.05
N SER A 366 7.27 -5.94 10.23
CA SER A 366 8.60 -6.24 10.75
C SER A 366 8.92 -7.71 10.58
N ALA A 367 10.09 -7.99 10.00
CA ALA A 367 10.63 -9.33 9.86
C ALA A 367 11.94 -9.50 10.66
N GLU A 368 12.20 -8.62 11.63
CA GLU A 368 13.44 -8.60 12.42
C GLU A 368 13.81 -10.00 12.94
N HIS A 369 12.85 -10.71 13.50
CA HIS A 369 13.07 -12.07 14.01
C HIS A 369 12.92 -13.18 12.95
N ALA A 370 12.49 -12.85 11.73
CA ALA A 370 12.38 -13.84 10.65
C ALA A 370 13.75 -14.19 10.05
N LEU A 371 14.78 -13.39 10.31
CA LEU A 371 16.12 -13.58 9.74
C LEU A 371 17.20 -14.00 10.75
N ILE A 372 16.91 -14.01 12.06
CA ILE A 372 17.95 -14.19 13.09
C ILE A 372 18.41 -15.65 13.20
N HIS A 373 19.73 -15.79 13.33
CA HIS A 373 20.54 -17.00 13.40
C HIS A 373 20.33 -17.79 14.71
N ASP A 374 19.34 -18.69 14.76
CA ASP A 374 19.32 -19.81 15.73
C ASP A 374 18.40 -20.96 15.28
N GLY A 375 18.08 -21.02 13.98
CA GLY A 375 17.18 -22.03 13.41
C GLY A 375 15.68 -21.82 13.73
N LYS A 376 15.34 -20.99 14.71
CA LYS A 376 13.98 -20.51 14.97
C LYS A 376 13.72 -19.27 14.11
N VAL A 377 13.01 -19.42 13.00
CA VAL A 377 12.47 -18.28 12.24
C VAL A 377 11.11 -17.98 12.84
N GLU A 378 10.95 -16.74 13.28
CA GLU A 378 9.66 -16.21 13.67
C GLU A 378 8.90 -15.71 12.44
N HIS A 379 7.56 -15.74 12.52
CA HIS A 379 6.73 -15.14 11.49
C HIS A 379 6.91 -13.61 11.49
N PRO A 380 6.81 -12.94 10.33
CA PRO A 380 6.72 -11.48 10.30
C PRO A 380 5.58 -10.99 11.17
N GLN A 381 5.77 -9.81 11.73
CA GLN A 381 4.89 -9.20 12.73
C GLN A 381 4.38 -7.86 12.22
N LEU A 382 3.17 -7.49 12.59
CA LEU A 382 2.70 -6.11 12.41
C LEU A 382 3.30 -5.25 13.51
N ALA A 383 3.85 -4.11 13.11
CA ALA A 383 4.54 -3.18 13.97
C ALA A 383 3.85 -1.81 13.89
N TYR A 384 3.52 -1.24 15.05
CA TYR A 384 2.83 0.03 15.17
C TYR A 384 3.64 1.03 16.00
N ALA A 385 3.68 2.28 15.55
CA ALA A 385 4.27 3.37 16.32
C ALA A 385 3.45 4.66 16.20
N ALA A 386 3.57 5.50 17.23
CA ALA A 386 3.06 6.86 17.20
C ALA A 386 3.98 7.76 16.36
N VAL A 387 3.37 8.68 15.62
CA VAL A 387 3.99 9.63 14.69
C VAL A 387 3.72 11.05 15.20
N ALA A 388 4.06 11.33 16.46
CA ALA A 388 3.81 12.65 17.03
C ALA A 388 4.89 13.66 16.56
N PRO A 389 4.50 14.92 16.26
CA PRO A 389 5.46 16.00 16.07
C PRO A 389 6.29 16.16 17.35
N GLY A 390 7.62 16.20 17.24
CA GLY A 390 8.52 16.27 18.41
C GLY A 390 8.78 14.94 19.13
N ALA A 391 8.23 13.82 18.65
CA ALA A 391 8.48 12.50 19.24
C ALA A 391 9.95 12.04 19.13
N ALA A 392 10.78 12.71 18.33
CA ALA A 392 12.19 12.35 18.11
C ALA A 392 12.99 12.18 19.41
N GLU A 393 12.59 12.87 20.48
CA GLU A 393 13.28 12.80 21.78
C GLU A 393 12.78 11.70 22.70
N ARG A 394 11.61 11.11 22.43
CA ARG A 394 11.02 10.05 23.26
C ARG A 394 11.01 8.76 22.48
N GLU A 395 11.65 7.73 23.02
CA GLU A 395 11.50 6.36 22.52
C GLU A 395 10.00 6.02 22.49
N THR A 396 9.42 6.03 21.28
CA THR A 396 8.02 5.65 21.12
C THR A 396 7.93 4.15 21.29
N PRO A 397 7.06 3.64 22.18
CA PRO A 397 6.94 2.21 22.36
C PRO A 397 6.42 1.59 21.07
N LEU A 398 7.19 0.63 20.56
CA LEU A 398 6.83 -0.14 19.37
C LEU A 398 5.89 -1.27 19.79
N ILE A 399 4.65 -1.26 19.31
CA ILE A 399 3.69 -2.33 19.56
C ILE A 399 3.86 -3.35 18.44
N ARG A 400 4.22 -4.58 18.81
CA ARG A 400 4.38 -5.70 17.87
C ARG A 400 3.37 -6.77 18.14
N TRP A 401 2.82 -7.34 17.08
CA TRP A 401 1.97 -8.52 17.17
C TRP A 401 2.30 -9.49 16.04
N ALA A 402 2.57 -10.74 16.42
CA ALA A 402 2.90 -11.85 15.53
C ALA A 402 1.65 -12.64 15.13
N ASN A 403 1.60 -13.05 13.87
CA ASN A 403 0.66 -14.05 13.41
C ASN A 403 1.09 -15.44 13.87
N GLU A 404 0.55 -15.84 15.01
CA GLU A 404 0.80 -17.16 15.59
C GLU A 404 -0.27 -18.18 15.17
N TYR A 405 -1.44 -17.74 14.67
CA TYR A 405 -2.55 -18.62 14.37
C TYR A 405 -2.60 -19.02 12.89
N PRO A 406 -2.96 -20.28 12.58
CA PRO A 406 -3.15 -20.74 11.20
C PRO A 406 -4.24 -19.97 10.43
N GLU A 407 -5.17 -19.36 11.18
CA GLU A 407 -6.27 -18.52 10.69
C GLU A 407 -5.79 -17.17 10.16
N ASP A 408 -4.60 -16.74 10.54
CA ASP A 408 -4.14 -15.41 10.19
C ASP A 408 -3.61 -15.34 8.73
N ALA A 409 -3.68 -14.16 8.14
CA ALA A 409 -3.15 -13.90 6.80
C ALA A 409 -1.62 -14.03 6.76
N ALA A 410 -1.06 -14.65 5.73
CA ALA A 410 0.39 -14.75 5.60
C ALA A 410 1.04 -13.37 5.33
N LEU A 411 1.63 -12.74 6.36
CA LEU A 411 2.37 -11.47 6.24
C LEU A 411 3.69 -11.57 5.47
N TRP A 412 4.17 -12.79 5.25
CA TRP A 412 5.36 -13.05 4.42
C TRP A 412 5.02 -13.14 2.93
N ALA A 413 3.74 -13.10 2.54
CA ALA A 413 3.27 -13.41 1.18
C ALA A 413 2.84 -12.16 0.39
N PHE A 414 3.73 -11.17 0.29
CA PHE A 414 3.46 -9.87 -0.35
C PHE A 414 2.21 -9.17 0.19
N PRO A 415 2.16 -8.84 1.48
CA PRO A 415 0.98 -8.25 2.07
C PRO A 415 0.68 -6.86 1.47
N SER A 416 -0.55 -6.66 1.03
CA SER A 416 -1.16 -5.35 0.91
C SER A 416 -1.81 -5.01 2.24
N LEU A 417 -1.55 -3.83 2.78
CA LEU A 417 -2.02 -3.46 4.11
C LEU A 417 -2.56 -2.05 4.15
N ASP A 418 -3.54 -1.84 5.03
CA ASP A 418 -4.06 -0.54 5.40
C ASP A 418 -4.62 -0.62 6.82
N PHE A 419 -4.81 0.52 7.48
CA PHE A 419 -5.37 0.54 8.82
C PHE A 419 -6.12 1.84 9.10
N ASP A 420 -7.24 1.74 9.80
CA ASP A 420 -7.98 2.89 10.33
C ASP A 420 -7.44 3.18 11.72
N GLU A 421 -6.64 4.23 11.87
CA GLU A 421 -6.04 4.58 13.16
C GLU A 421 -7.08 5.04 14.20
N ALA A 422 -8.23 5.53 13.74
CA ALA A 422 -9.26 6.11 14.60
C ALA A 422 -10.21 5.04 15.13
N LEU A 423 -10.56 4.06 14.28
CA LEU A 423 -11.35 2.89 14.67
C LEU A 423 -10.48 1.73 15.14
N GLY A 424 -9.19 1.68 14.80
CA GLY A 424 -8.26 0.63 15.19
C GLY A 424 -8.28 -0.61 14.30
N TYR A 425 -9.02 -0.61 13.19
CA TYR A 425 -9.05 -1.73 12.26
C TYR A 425 -7.73 -1.84 11.49
N THR A 426 -7.21 -3.05 11.34
CA THR A 426 -6.10 -3.32 10.41
C THR A 426 -6.56 -4.32 9.37
N VAL A 427 -6.34 -4.02 8.09
CA VAL A 427 -6.71 -4.89 6.98
C VAL A 427 -5.46 -5.39 6.27
N VAL A 428 -5.42 -6.68 5.99
CA VAL A 428 -4.30 -7.35 5.33
C VAL A 428 -4.84 -8.23 4.22
N GLY A 429 -4.35 -8.01 3.01
CA GLY A 429 -4.54 -8.85 1.84
C GLY A 429 -3.20 -9.43 1.41
N ASN A 430 -3.15 -10.57 0.73
CA ASN A 430 -1.88 -11.13 0.25
C ASN A 430 -1.99 -11.86 -1.09
N CYS A 431 -0.87 -12.39 -1.58
CA CYS A 431 -0.82 -13.07 -2.88
C CYS A 431 -1.63 -14.38 -2.94
N PHE A 432 -2.04 -14.94 -1.79
CA PHE A 432 -2.93 -16.12 -1.73
C PHE A 432 -4.42 -15.78 -1.81
N GLY A 433 -4.76 -14.49 -1.89
CA GLY A 433 -6.14 -14.03 -1.83
C GLY A 433 -6.71 -14.06 -0.41
N GLU A 434 -5.87 -14.17 0.62
CA GLU A 434 -6.32 -14.10 2.00
C GLU A 434 -6.50 -12.63 2.38
N LEU A 435 -7.74 -12.26 2.70
CA LEU A 435 -8.11 -10.95 3.21
C LEU A 435 -8.54 -11.12 4.66
N ALA A 436 -7.83 -10.45 5.57
CA ALA A 436 -8.10 -10.48 7.00
C ALA A 436 -8.33 -9.06 7.52
N ILE A 437 -9.33 -8.91 8.39
CA ILE A 437 -9.62 -7.69 9.14
C ILE A 437 -9.38 -8.01 10.61
N TYR A 438 -8.51 -7.25 11.25
CA TYR A 438 -8.15 -7.39 12.65
C TYR A 438 -8.74 -6.24 13.45
N ASP A 439 -9.52 -6.55 14.49
CA ASP A 439 -10.05 -5.57 15.45
C ASP A 439 -9.48 -5.82 16.84
N PRO A 440 -8.70 -4.88 17.41
CA PRO A 440 -8.17 -4.97 18.76
C PRO A 440 -9.20 -4.61 19.83
N ILE A 441 -10.48 -4.36 19.53
CA ILE A 441 -11.47 -3.92 20.52
C ILE A 441 -12.61 -4.94 20.66
N GLU A 442 -12.90 -5.32 21.91
CA GLU A 442 -14.05 -6.14 22.27
C GLU A 442 -15.33 -5.29 22.34
N SER A 443 -15.80 -4.81 21.20
CA SER A 443 -17.05 -4.04 21.05
C SER A 443 -17.71 -4.41 19.74
N ASP A 444 -19.03 -4.27 19.66
CA ASP A 444 -19.74 -4.44 18.39
C ASP A 444 -19.24 -3.41 17.35
N PRO A 445 -18.52 -3.86 16.31
CA PRO A 445 -17.95 -2.96 15.32
C PRO A 445 -19.02 -2.38 14.37
N ILE A 446 -20.18 -3.02 14.26
CA ILE A 446 -21.26 -2.66 13.31
C ILE A 446 -21.78 -1.25 13.61
N LEU A 447 -21.94 -0.90 14.89
CA LEU A 447 -22.42 0.43 15.29
C LEU A 447 -21.46 1.56 14.86
N CYS A 448 -20.16 1.26 14.73
CA CYS A 448 -19.17 2.23 14.27
C CYS A 448 -19.06 2.30 12.74
N CYS A 449 -19.52 1.30 11.99
CA CYS A 449 -19.56 1.37 10.53
C CYS A 449 -20.57 2.41 10.00
N GLY A 450 -21.56 2.80 10.81
CA GLY A 450 -22.51 3.87 10.47
C GLY A 450 -21.97 5.29 10.64
N LEU A 451 -20.68 5.47 10.92
CA LEU A 451 -20.08 6.78 11.17
C LEU A 451 -19.86 7.61 9.91
N ALA A 452 -19.48 6.97 8.81
CA ALA A 452 -19.36 7.66 7.55
C ALA A 452 -20.76 7.97 7.02
N PRO A 453 -21.08 9.22 6.64
CA PRO A 453 -22.24 9.46 5.81
C PRO A 453 -22.13 8.57 4.58
N ASP A 454 -23.26 8.17 3.99
CA ASP A 454 -23.23 7.47 2.71
C ASP A 454 -22.60 8.42 1.67
N LEU A 455 -21.30 8.22 1.44
CA LEU A 455 -20.46 9.02 0.52
C LEU A 455 -20.94 8.86 -0.92
N THR A 456 -21.81 7.89 -1.19
CA THR A 456 -22.39 7.63 -2.50
C THR A 456 -23.74 8.34 -2.70
N ALA A 457 -24.41 8.78 -1.63
CA ALA A 457 -25.73 9.41 -1.69
C ALA A 457 -25.71 10.86 -2.22
N HIS A 458 -24.59 11.58 -2.07
CA HIS A 458 -24.49 13.01 -2.39
C HIS A 458 -23.95 13.32 -3.80
N GLN A 459 -23.86 12.31 -4.67
CA GLN A 459 -23.13 12.40 -5.96
C GLN A 459 -23.88 13.10 -7.11
N VAL A 460 -24.94 13.84 -6.82
CA VAL A 460 -25.75 14.52 -7.86
C VAL A 460 -24.88 15.40 -8.77
N SER A 461 -23.83 16.03 -8.22
CA SER A 461 -22.89 16.87 -8.98
C SER A 461 -21.92 16.07 -9.86
N LEU A 462 -21.47 14.87 -9.46
CA LEU A 462 -20.63 14.02 -10.32
C LEU A 462 -21.41 13.47 -11.50
N LEU A 463 -22.67 13.10 -11.28
CA LEU A 463 -23.54 12.59 -12.35
C LEU A 463 -23.80 13.64 -13.44
N GLN A 464 -23.63 14.93 -13.15
CA GLN A 464 -23.69 16.01 -14.15
C GLN A 464 -22.40 16.17 -14.95
N LEU A 465 -21.24 15.82 -14.36
CA LEU A 465 -19.94 15.85 -15.02
C LEU A 465 -19.66 14.58 -15.83
N LEU A 466 -20.27 13.48 -15.42
CA LEU A 466 -20.27 12.24 -16.18
C LEU A 466 -21.03 12.43 -17.50
N PRO A 467 -20.60 11.84 -18.61
CA PRO A 467 -21.49 11.66 -19.76
C PRO A 467 -22.80 11.04 -19.25
N LEU A 468 -23.95 11.50 -19.77
CA LEU A 468 -25.32 11.19 -19.29
C LEU A 468 -25.58 9.69 -19.01
N THR A 469 -24.76 8.81 -19.57
CA THR A 469 -24.63 7.41 -19.19
C THR A 469 -23.20 7.14 -18.68
N PRO A 470 -22.97 6.92 -17.37
CA PRO A 470 -21.65 6.52 -16.88
C PRO A 470 -21.18 5.27 -17.63
N ILE A 471 -19.95 5.29 -18.13
CA ILE A 471 -19.36 4.13 -18.78
C ILE A 471 -19.20 3.08 -17.69
N THR A 472 -20.06 2.06 -17.71
CA THR A 472 -19.92 0.92 -16.81
C THR A 472 -18.57 0.27 -17.10
N LEU A 473 -17.72 0.14 -16.07
CA LEU A 473 -16.43 -0.56 -16.14
C LEU A 473 -16.56 -2.06 -16.44
N ASN A 474 -17.75 -2.55 -16.75
CA ASN A 474 -17.93 -3.83 -17.42
C ASN A 474 -17.41 -3.72 -18.85
N LEU A 475 -16.08 -3.68 -18.99
CA LEU A 475 -15.43 -4.28 -20.14
C LEU A 475 -16.04 -5.67 -20.24
N ASN A 476 -16.78 -5.94 -21.32
CA ASN A 476 -17.28 -7.27 -21.65
C ASN A 476 -16.08 -8.18 -21.98
N LEU A 477 -15.17 -8.35 -21.04
CA LEU A 477 -14.24 -9.46 -21.00
C LEU A 477 -15.13 -10.64 -20.68
N VAL A 478 -15.67 -11.26 -21.73
CA VAL A 478 -16.09 -12.65 -21.67
C VAL A 478 -14.96 -13.36 -20.91
N PRO A 479 -15.23 -13.99 -19.75
CA PRO A 479 -14.21 -14.74 -19.03
C PRO A 479 -13.50 -15.60 -20.07
N ARG A 480 -12.17 -15.45 -20.21
CA ARG A 480 -11.38 -16.19 -21.23
C ARG A 480 -11.91 -17.62 -21.26
N ALA A 481 -12.45 -18.03 -22.41
CA ALA A 481 -13.33 -19.20 -22.50
C ALA A 481 -12.72 -20.42 -21.78
N PRO A 482 -13.49 -21.16 -20.98
CA PRO A 482 -12.97 -22.30 -20.25
C PRO A 482 -12.41 -23.36 -21.21
N ARG A 483 -11.25 -23.91 -20.83
CA ARG A 483 -10.47 -24.99 -21.47
C ARG A 483 -11.18 -25.70 -22.64
N GLY A 484 -10.81 -25.29 -23.85
CA GLY A 484 -11.22 -25.93 -25.11
C GLY A 484 -10.54 -25.35 -26.36
N GLN A 485 -9.89 -24.18 -26.25
CA GLN A 485 -9.13 -23.57 -27.34
C GLN A 485 -7.76 -24.23 -27.53
N THR A 486 -7.37 -24.37 -28.80
CA THR A 486 -6.14 -25.03 -29.26
C THR A 486 -4.89 -24.32 -28.77
N VAL A 487 -3.77 -25.04 -28.69
CA VAL A 487 -2.46 -24.53 -28.23
C VAL A 487 -2.00 -23.27 -29.00
N SER A 488 -2.49 -23.07 -30.23
CA SER A 488 -2.25 -21.84 -31.02
C SER A 488 -2.84 -20.56 -30.41
N ASP A 489 -3.90 -20.65 -29.61
CA ASP A 489 -4.55 -19.50 -28.96
C ASP A 489 -3.94 -19.21 -27.57
N ARG A 490 -3.06 -20.10 -27.06
CA ARG A 490 -2.34 -19.90 -25.80
C ARG A 490 -1.22 -18.86 -25.88
N SER A 491 -0.89 -18.36 -27.08
CA SER A 491 0.14 -17.33 -27.29
C SER A 491 -0.18 -15.99 -26.60
N PHE A 492 -1.41 -15.78 -26.10
CA PHE A 492 -1.79 -14.61 -25.31
C PHE A 492 -1.72 -14.81 -23.79
N THR A 493 -1.33 -16.00 -23.31
CA THR A 493 -1.33 -16.34 -21.88
C THR A 493 0.03 -16.28 -21.21
N SER A 494 1.13 -16.24 -21.97
CA SER A 494 2.39 -15.75 -21.44
C SER A 494 2.35 -14.22 -21.47
N HIS A 495 2.59 -13.57 -20.33
CA HIS A 495 2.70 -12.11 -20.18
C HIS A 495 3.89 -11.50 -20.96
N TRP A 496 4.45 -12.26 -21.89
CA TRP A 496 5.69 -12.01 -22.60
C TRP A 496 5.39 -12.08 -24.10
N THR A 497 4.64 -11.10 -24.61
CA THR A 497 4.53 -10.93 -26.05
C THR A 497 5.89 -10.50 -26.58
N ARG A 498 6.35 -11.21 -27.61
CA ARG A 498 7.51 -10.80 -28.41
C ARG A 498 7.20 -9.42 -29.00
N ASP A 499 7.88 -8.38 -28.53
CA ASP A 499 7.97 -7.16 -29.30
C ASP A 499 8.98 -7.41 -30.43
N ASP A 500 8.60 -7.11 -31.67
CA ASP A 500 9.45 -7.23 -32.87
C ASP A 500 10.61 -6.20 -32.90
N LEU A 501 11.04 -5.72 -31.73
CA LEU A 501 12.22 -4.88 -31.60
C LEU A 501 13.45 -5.71 -32.01
N ALA A 502 13.94 -5.44 -33.22
CA ALA A 502 15.13 -6.03 -33.77
C ALA A 502 16.32 -5.76 -32.84
N LEU A 503 16.69 -6.75 -32.02
CA LEU A 503 17.96 -6.74 -31.30
C LEU A 503 19.06 -6.48 -32.34
N HIS A 504 19.80 -5.39 -32.17
CA HIS A 504 20.80 -4.99 -33.15
C HIS A 504 21.86 -6.12 -33.22
N PRO A 505 22.05 -6.79 -34.37
CA PRO A 505 22.86 -8.03 -34.46
C PRO A 505 24.35 -7.85 -34.17
N ARG A 506 24.80 -6.63 -33.89
CA ARG A 506 26.22 -6.30 -33.68
C ARG A 506 26.71 -6.63 -32.28
N PHE A 507 25.82 -6.76 -31.30
CA PHE A 507 26.19 -6.99 -29.90
C PHE A 507 25.93 -8.41 -29.41
N TRP A 508 25.16 -9.20 -30.17
CA TRP A 508 24.73 -10.54 -29.78
C TRP A 508 25.01 -11.46 -30.96
N CYS A 509 25.87 -12.45 -30.76
CA CYS A 509 26.21 -13.39 -31.83
C CYS A 509 24.91 -14.06 -32.30
N ARG A 510 24.74 -14.15 -33.63
CA ARG A 510 23.57 -14.78 -34.26
C ARG A 510 23.37 -16.21 -33.76
N ASP A 511 24.46 -16.88 -33.38
CA ASP A 511 24.46 -18.25 -32.85
C ASP A 511 23.88 -18.34 -31.42
N MET A 512 23.94 -17.29 -30.60
CA MET A 512 23.33 -17.27 -29.25
C MET A 512 21.82 -17.03 -29.25
N LEU A 513 21.25 -16.45 -30.32
CA LEU A 513 19.83 -16.09 -30.37
C LEU A 513 18.96 -17.15 -31.06
N CYS A 514 19.54 -18.06 -31.83
CA CYS A 514 18.79 -18.99 -32.68
C CYS A 514 18.29 -20.25 -31.96
N ASP A 515 18.94 -20.72 -30.90
CA ASP A 515 18.63 -22.01 -30.27
C ASP A 515 17.76 -21.94 -28.99
N LEU A 516 17.43 -20.74 -28.51
CA LEU A 516 16.92 -20.52 -27.13
C LEU A 516 15.46 -20.07 -26.99
N TYR A 517 14.72 -19.91 -28.10
CA TYR A 517 13.37 -19.31 -28.08
C TYR A 517 12.20 -20.25 -28.35
N TRP A 518 12.44 -21.49 -28.80
CA TRP A 518 11.34 -22.33 -29.29
C TRP A 518 10.56 -23.05 -28.19
N ASP A 519 11.09 -23.07 -26.96
CA ASP A 519 10.41 -23.73 -25.85
C ASP A 519 9.97 -22.69 -24.81
N TRP A 520 8.77 -22.12 -25.01
CA TRP A 520 8.15 -21.17 -24.08
C TRP A 520 8.03 -21.71 -22.65
N ASP A 521 8.08 -23.04 -22.49
CA ASP A 521 8.05 -23.70 -21.20
C ASP A 521 9.34 -23.43 -20.38
N ILE A 522 10.48 -23.11 -21.02
CA ILE A 522 11.73 -22.72 -20.32
C ILE A 522 11.64 -21.32 -19.70
N TRP A 523 10.78 -20.45 -20.27
CA TRP A 523 10.54 -19.11 -19.72
C TRP A 523 9.55 -19.12 -18.56
N GLN A 524 8.76 -20.20 -18.43
CA GLN A 524 7.97 -20.47 -17.23
C GLN A 524 8.90 -21.01 -16.13
N GLY A 525 8.68 -20.59 -14.89
CA GLY A 525 9.62 -20.85 -13.79
C GLY A 525 10.71 -19.78 -13.72
N ASN A 526 11.98 -20.19 -13.79
CA ASN A 526 13.08 -19.39 -13.23
C ASN A 526 13.23 -17.95 -13.74
N LEU A 527 13.06 -17.77 -15.04
CA LEU A 527 13.23 -16.49 -15.70
C LEU A 527 12.03 -15.57 -15.45
N GLY A 528 10.83 -16.14 -15.41
CA GLY A 528 9.61 -15.44 -15.01
C GLY A 528 9.64 -15.01 -13.55
N ASP A 529 10.08 -15.89 -12.65
CA ASP A 529 10.28 -15.60 -11.22
C ASP A 529 11.33 -14.51 -11.02
N THR A 530 12.42 -14.54 -11.80
CA THR A 530 13.48 -13.51 -11.76
C THR A 530 12.94 -12.17 -12.28
N ALA A 531 12.20 -12.16 -13.37
CA ALA A 531 11.59 -10.94 -13.88
C ALA A 531 10.56 -10.35 -12.88
N TRP A 532 9.72 -11.23 -12.32
CA TRP A 532 8.78 -10.87 -11.28
C TRP A 532 9.52 -10.31 -10.05
N PHE A 533 10.56 -11.00 -9.58
CA PHE A 533 11.47 -10.55 -8.52
C PHE A 533 12.01 -9.16 -8.80
N LEU A 534 12.55 -8.94 -10.00
CA LEU A 534 13.15 -7.67 -10.38
C LEU A 534 12.11 -6.54 -10.39
N SER A 535 10.89 -6.79 -10.87
CA SER A 535 9.81 -5.79 -10.85
C SER A 535 9.46 -5.33 -9.43
N HIS A 536 9.46 -6.24 -8.45
CA HIS A 536 9.12 -5.92 -7.08
C HIS A 536 10.33 -5.38 -6.32
N ALA A 537 11.48 -6.04 -6.41
CA ALA A 537 12.71 -5.71 -5.67
C ALA A 537 13.37 -4.40 -6.11
N PHE A 538 13.32 -4.05 -7.40
CA PHE A 538 13.97 -2.84 -7.92
C PHE A 538 12.98 -1.70 -8.16
N GLY A 539 11.68 -1.93 -7.93
CA GLY A 539 10.63 -0.96 -8.24
C GLY A 539 10.64 -0.54 -9.70
N PHE A 540 11.03 -1.44 -10.62
CA PHE A 540 10.87 -1.20 -12.04
C PHE A 540 9.37 -1.10 -12.32
N PRO A 541 8.90 0.05 -12.84
CA PRO A 541 7.50 0.27 -13.07
C PRO A 541 7.06 -0.58 -14.27
N LEU A 542 7.90 -0.68 -15.29
CA LEU A 542 7.67 -1.62 -16.38
C LEU A 542 8.22 -2.99 -15.99
N PRO A 543 7.46 -4.07 -16.24
CA PRO A 543 7.94 -5.42 -15.99
C PRO A 543 9.24 -5.61 -16.78
N PRO A 544 10.27 -6.21 -16.17
CA PRO A 544 11.39 -6.69 -16.94
C PRO A 544 10.88 -7.89 -17.76
N ILE A 545 10.90 -7.76 -19.08
CA ILE A 545 10.52 -8.77 -20.06
C ILE A 545 11.78 -9.54 -20.44
N PRO A 546 11.87 -10.83 -20.12
CA PRO A 546 12.99 -11.62 -20.57
C PRO A 546 13.15 -11.56 -22.09
N GLN A 547 14.33 -11.15 -22.53
CA GLN A 547 14.73 -11.08 -23.92
C GLN A 547 15.51 -12.33 -24.26
N ALA A 548 16.73 -12.50 -23.73
CA ALA A 548 17.61 -13.61 -24.10
C ALA A 548 18.16 -14.33 -22.87
N HIS A 549 18.58 -15.58 -23.06
CA HIS A 549 19.31 -16.36 -22.07
C HIS A 549 20.59 -16.86 -22.73
N ALA A 550 21.74 -16.72 -22.09
CA ALA A 550 23.03 -17.15 -22.63
C ALA A 550 23.89 -17.76 -21.52
N PHE A 551 24.83 -18.64 -21.85
CA PHE A 551 25.85 -19.07 -20.91
C PHE A 551 27.16 -18.34 -21.22
N ASP A 552 27.89 -17.93 -20.18
CA ASP A 552 29.32 -17.63 -20.34
C ASP A 552 30.05 -18.94 -20.61
N ASP A 553 30.65 -19.10 -21.79
CA ASP A 553 31.48 -20.28 -22.05
C ASP A 553 32.70 -20.34 -21.11
N ASP A 554 33.17 -19.18 -20.64
CA ASP A 554 34.36 -19.08 -19.78
C ASP A 554 34.05 -19.30 -18.28
N GLU A 555 32.86 -18.91 -17.82
CA GLU A 555 32.48 -18.99 -16.40
C GLU A 555 31.41 -20.05 -16.09
N ASP A 556 30.83 -20.70 -17.11
CA ASP A 556 29.69 -21.62 -17.01
C ASP A 556 28.51 -21.01 -16.23
N LYS A 557 28.31 -19.69 -16.40
CA LYS A 557 27.28 -18.93 -15.70
C LYS A 557 26.16 -18.52 -16.65
N PRO A 558 24.90 -18.83 -16.33
CA PRO A 558 23.80 -18.34 -17.13
C PRO A 558 23.58 -16.84 -16.89
N TYR A 559 23.39 -16.12 -17.99
CA TYR A 559 22.94 -14.74 -18.05
C TYR A 559 21.54 -14.68 -18.62
N VAL A 560 20.75 -13.77 -18.06
CA VAL A 560 19.43 -13.41 -18.59
C VAL A 560 19.48 -11.95 -19.01
N LEU A 561 19.31 -11.69 -20.30
CA LEU A 561 19.00 -10.36 -20.77
C LEU A 561 17.51 -10.13 -20.60
N LEU A 562 17.13 -9.14 -19.81
CA LEU A 562 15.77 -8.69 -19.61
C LEU A 562 15.62 -7.29 -20.20
N ARG A 563 14.40 -6.87 -20.50
CA ARG A 563 14.09 -5.53 -21.01
C ARG A 563 12.98 -4.89 -20.20
N SER A 564 13.18 -3.69 -19.69
CA SER A 564 12.14 -2.92 -19.00
C SER A 564 11.94 -1.60 -19.75
N GLY A 565 10.89 -1.54 -20.57
CA GLY A 565 10.66 -0.44 -21.52
C GLY A 565 11.68 -0.44 -22.67
N GLU A 566 12.35 0.69 -22.87
CA GLU A 566 13.44 0.83 -23.85
C GLU A 566 14.79 0.27 -23.33
N ARG A 567 14.87 -0.15 -22.06
CA ARG A 567 16.15 -0.50 -21.40
C ARG A 567 16.42 -1.98 -21.36
N HIS A 568 17.69 -2.35 -21.47
CA HIS A 568 18.15 -3.73 -21.29
C HIS A 568 18.90 -3.91 -19.97
N LEU A 569 18.58 -4.99 -19.27
CA LEU A 569 19.15 -5.43 -18.01
C LEU A 569 19.84 -6.77 -18.25
N LEU A 570 21.15 -6.84 -18.07
CA LEU A 570 21.85 -8.12 -18.05
C LEU A 570 21.92 -8.62 -16.61
N PHE A 571 21.25 -9.73 -16.34
CA PHE A 571 21.23 -10.41 -15.04
C PHE A 571 22.13 -11.63 -15.08
N THR A 572 23.01 -11.77 -14.09
CA THR A 572 23.84 -12.97 -13.88
C THR A 572 23.17 -13.87 -12.86
N LEU A 573 23.06 -15.16 -13.16
CA LEU A 573 22.63 -16.17 -12.19
C LEU A 573 23.90 -16.77 -11.53
N TYR A 574 24.37 -16.27 -10.36
CA TYR A 574 25.34 -16.98 -9.47
C TYR A 574 24.80 -18.12 -8.57
N LEU A 575 25.01 -19.39 -8.93
CA LEU A 575 24.66 -20.56 -8.11
C LEU A 575 25.64 -20.64 -6.95
N ASP A 576 25.44 -19.94 -5.83
CA ASP A 576 26.24 -20.22 -4.63
C ASP A 576 25.33 -20.33 -3.40
N PRO A 577 25.28 -21.52 -2.74
CA PRO A 577 24.46 -21.72 -1.55
C PRO A 577 25.02 -20.92 -0.38
N ILE A 578 24.11 -20.29 0.34
CA ILE A 578 24.32 -19.51 1.57
C ILE A 578 25.18 -20.31 2.57
N ARG A 579 26.49 -20.08 2.58
CA ARG A 579 27.36 -20.38 3.72
C ARG A 579 27.83 -19.06 4.29
N SER A 580 27.26 -18.71 5.44
CA SER A 580 27.80 -17.80 6.47
C SER A 580 28.41 -16.48 5.98
N PHE A 581 27.75 -15.37 6.29
CA PHE A 581 28.36 -14.05 6.35
C PHE A 581 29.45 -13.99 7.44
N GLU A 582 30.62 -14.55 7.17
CA GLU A 582 31.92 -14.22 7.77
C GLU A 582 33.04 -14.64 6.79
N LEU A 583 33.28 -13.88 5.73
CA LEU A 583 34.49 -14.03 4.91
C LEU A 583 35.07 -12.65 4.56
N PRO A 584 36.37 -12.40 4.82
CA PRO A 584 37.02 -11.16 4.44
C PRO A 584 37.32 -11.18 2.94
N LEU A 585 36.42 -10.64 2.13
CA LEU A 585 36.68 -10.43 0.70
C LEU A 585 37.68 -9.27 0.48
N PRO A 586 38.55 -9.34 -0.55
CA PRO A 586 39.51 -8.28 -0.84
C PRO A 586 38.84 -6.94 -1.14
N ARG A 587 39.37 -5.85 -0.56
CA ARG A 587 38.88 -4.46 -0.65
C ARG A 587 38.56 -3.88 -2.05
N PRO A 588 39.07 -4.34 -3.22
CA PRO A 588 38.74 -3.71 -4.50
C PRO A 588 37.32 -3.99 -5.05
N LEU A 589 36.67 -5.07 -4.62
CA LEU A 589 35.33 -5.45 -5.11
C LEU A 589 34.19 -4.70 -4.40
N HIS A 590 34.43 -4.22 -3.18
CA HIS A 590 33.45 -3.48 -2.38
C HIS A 590 33.01 -2.17 -3.04
N SER A 591 33.92 -1.42 -3.67
CA SER A 591 33.58 -0.12 -4.28
C SER A 591 32.72 -0.28 -5.55
N ARG A 592 33.02 -1.28 -6.39
CA ARG A 592 32.26 -1.52 -7.63
C ARG A 592 30.90 -2.20 -7.41
N MET A 593 30.75 -2.99 -6.35
CA MET A 593 29.45 -3.55 -5.97
C MET A 593 28.58 -2.54 -5.21
N ALA A 594 29.18 -1.70 -4.34
CA ALA A 594 28.46 -0.65 -3.62
C ALA A 594 27.89 0.43 -4.55
N GLU A 595 28.59 0.82 -5.63
CA GLU A 595 28.04 1.71 -6.65
C GLU A 595 26.86 1.09 -7.43
N ARG A 596 26.75 -0.24 -7.48
CA ARG A 596 25.75 -0.98 -8.29
C ARG A 596 24.54 -1.47 -7.51
N HIS A 597 24.60 -1.47 -6.18
CA HIS A 597 23.47 -1.78 -5.29
C HIS A 597 22.56 -0.57 -5.00
N GLN A 598 22.91 0.63 -5.48
CA GLN A 598 22.17 1.89 -5.28
C GLN A 598 20.73 1.90 -5.85
N TYR A 599 20.28 0.81 -6.48
CA TYR A 599 19.00 0.76 -7.21
C TYR A 599 18.03 -0.31 -6.71
N LEU A 600 18.43 -1.12 -5.72
CA LEU A 600 17.52 -2.04 -5.05
C LEU A 600 16.63 -1.24 -4.10
N ARG A 601 15.34 -1.55 -4.01
CA ARG A 601 14.48 -1.13 -2.89
C ARG A 601 14.70 -2.14 -1.76
N PRO A 602 15.45 -1.81 -0.69
CA PRO A 602 15.84 -2.80 0.32
C PRO A 602 14.65 -3.42 1.06
N THR A 603 13.52 -2.71 1.16
CA THR A 603 12.26 -3.25 1.72
C THR A 603 11.63 -4.31 0.83
N ALA A 604 11.64 -4.13 -0.49
CA ALA A 604 11.11 -5.13 -1.40
C ALA A 604 12.03 -6.36 -1.48
N PHE A 605 13.35 -6.15 -1.42
CA PHE A 605 14.31 -7.24 -1.30
C PHE A 605 14.07 -8.05 -0.01
N THR A 606 13.86 -7.34 1.10
CA THR A 606 13.48 -7.93 2.39
C THR A 606 12.23 -8.80 2.28
N GLU A 607 11.15 -8.23 1.74
CA GLU A 607 9.85 -8.90 1.63
C GLU A 607 9.99 -10.25 0.91
N ILE A 608 10.83 -10.28 -0.14
CA ILE A 608 11.10 -11.49 -0.89
C ILE A 608 11.94 -12.49 -0.09
N LEU A 609 13.00 -12.05 0.58
CA LEU A 609 13.80 -12.93 1.43
C LEU A 609 12.94 -13.61 2.50
N VAL A 610 12.06 -12.83 3.11
CA VAL A 610 11.08 -13.30 4.09
C VAL A 610 10.13 -14.31 3.47
N GLN A 611 9.56 -13.99 2.30
CA GLN A 611 8.69 -14.92 1.59
C GLN A 611 9.39 -16.26 1.33
N ARG A 612 10.62 -16.22 0.80
CA ARG A 612 11.41 -17.42 0.48
C ARG A 612 11.71 -18.25 1.72
N SER A 613 12.14 -17.60 2.80
CA SER A 613 12.43 -18.26 4.08
C SER A 613 11.19 -18.98 4.63
N MET A 614 10.05 -18.30 4.57
CA MET A 614 8.78 -18.81 5.10
C MET A 614 8.15 -19.89 4.22
N PHE A 615 8.22 -19.75 2.89
CA PHE A 615 7.68 -20.73 1.95
C PHE A 615 8.34 -22.11 2.11
N ASN A 616 9.68 -22.13 2.19
CA ASN A 616 10.46 -23.36 2.42
C ASN A 616 10.12 -24.04 3.75
N ARG A 617 9.66 -23.26 4.74
CA ARG A 617 9.26 -23.77 6.06
C ARG A 617 7.80 -24.18 6.10
N GLU A 618 6.89 -23.44 5.47
CA GLU A 618 5.47 -23.78 5.45
C GLU A 618 5.28 -25.17 4.84
N HIS A 619 6.01 -25.49 3.77
CA HIS A 619 6.06 -26.85 3.20
C HIS A 619 6.54 -27.93 4.18
N LYS A 620 7.38 -27.58 5.17
CA LYS A 620 7.95 -28.52 6.15
C LYS A 620 7.16 -28.60 7.46
N MET A 621 6.53 -27.51 7.87
CA MET A 621 5.95 -27.35 9.22
C MET A 621 4.42 -27.20 9.23
N SER A 622 3.84 -26.66 8.17
CA SER A 622 2.42 -26.32 8.15
C SER A 622 1.57 -27.49 7.69
N ARG A 623 0.45 -27.70 8.38
CA ARG A 623 -0.65 -28.56 7.88
C ARG A 623 -1.38 -27.95 6.69
N ARG A 624 -1.10 -26.68 6.38
CA ARG A 624 -1.83 -25.87 5.42
C ARG A 624 -0.99 -25.60 4.18
N ASN A 625 -1.55 -25.87 3.01
CA ASN A 625 -0.95 -25.51 1.72
C ASN A 625 -1.79 -24.38 1.12
N ARG A 626 -1.40 -23.12 1.40
CA ARG A 626 -2.17 -21.93 0.97
C ARG A 626 -2.31 -21.83 -0.56
N TRP A 627 -1.32 -22.33 -1.29
CA TRP A 627 -1.34 -22.39 -2.76
C TRP A 627 -2.43 -23.32 -3.26
N ARG A 628 -2.49 -24.53 -2.71
CA ARG A 628 -3.52 -25.52 -3.02
C ARG A 628 -4.90 -24.97 -2.69
N GLU A 629 -5.04 -24.33 -1.53
CA GLU A 629 -6.33 -23.75 -1.15
C GLU A 629 -6.76 -22.62 -2.09
N GLN A 630 -5.83 -21.77 -2.54
CA GLN A 630 -6.14 -20.76 -3.55
C GLN A 630 -6.62 -21.40 -4.86
N GLN A 631 -5.96 -22.48 -5.30
CA GLN A 631 -6.37 -23.25 -6.47
C GLN A 631 -7.73 -23.91 -6.29
N GLU A 632 -8.02 -24.46 -5.10
CA GLU A 632 -9.32 -25.05 -4.74
C GLU A 632 -10.44 -24.01 -4.75
N ARG A 633 -10.13 -22.75 -4.44
CA ARG A 633 -11.05 -21.61 -4.62
C ARG A 633 -11.23 -21.20 -6.09
N GLY A 634 -10.59 -21.87 -7.04
CA GLY A 634 -10.62 -21.52 -8.46
C GLY A 634 -9.63 -20.43 -8.86
N GLY A 635 -8.75 -20.02 -7.94
CA GLY A 635 -7.65 -19.12 -8.23
C GLY A 635 -6.62 -19.77 -9.13
N GLN A 636 -6.05 -18.99 -10.05
CA GLN A 636 -4.87 -19.39 -10.78
C GLN A 636 -3.72 -18.48 -10.35
N PRO A 637 -2.99 -18.84 -9.28
CA PRO A 637 -1.84 -18.05 -8.84
C PRO A 637 -0.96 -17.78 -10.06
N HIS A 638 -0.43 -16.56 -10.16
CA HIS A 638 0.44 -16.21 -11.28
C HIS A 638 1.52 -17.30 -11.40
N ASN A 639 1.48 -18.08 -12.49
CA ASN A 639 2.36 -19.24 -12.74
C ASN A 639 3.87 -18.95 -12.58
N ASN A 640 4.27 -17.66 -12.51
CA ASN A 640 5.61 -17.17 -12.22
C ASN A 640 5.84 -16.91 -10.73
N LEU A 641 5.13 -17.63 -9.88
CA LEU A 641 5.41 -17.67 -8.47
C LEU A 641 5.68 -19.13 -8.14
N LEU A 642 6.92 -19.53 -8.45
CA LEU A 642 7.67 -20.51 -7.68
C LEU A 642 7.28 -21.98 -7.93
N ASP A 643 7.87 -22.59 -8.96
CA ASP A 643 8.07 -24.04 -8.98
C ASP A 643 9.05 -24.41 -7.85
N THR A 644 8.57 -25.25 -6.93
CA THR A 644 9.16 -25.64 -5.64
C THR A 644 10.56 -26.25 -5.75
N ASP A 645 10.87 -26.93 -6.86
CA ASP A 645 12.17 -27.58 -7.05
C ASP A 645 13.25 -26.58 -7.48
N THR A 646 12.85 -25.50 -8.13
CA THR A 646 13.76 -24.48 -8.65
C THR A 646 14.24 -23.49 -7.59
N ILE A 647 13.43 -23.19 -6.56
CA ILE A 647 13.77 -22.23 -5.48
C ILE A 647 14.99 -22.66 -4.67
N GLN A 648 15.27 -23.96 -4.59
CA GLN A 648 16.39 -24.49 -3.81
C GLN A 648 17.76 -23.98 -4.29
N HIS A 649 17.84 -23.44 -5.50
CA HIS A 649 19.11 -23.08 -6.15
C HIS A 649 19.35 -21.56 -6.31
N TYR A 650 18.56 -20.69 -5.66
CA TYR A 650 18.59 -19.25 -5.96
C TYR A 650 19.61 -18.35 -5.28
N TYR A 651 19.88 -17.24 -5.97
CA TYR A 651 21.13 -16.75 -6.56
C TYR A 651 21.47 -15.30 -6.12
N TYR A 652 22.76 -14.89 -6.10
CA TYR A 652 23.14 -13.47 -6.21
C TYR A 652 23.16 -13.07 -7.70
N GLY A 653 22.76 -11.85 -8.05
CA GLY A 653 22.84 -11.38 -9.43
C GLY A 653 23.30 -9.93 -9.52
N MET A 654 24.30 -9.67 -10.36
CA MET A 654 24.70 -8.32 -10.75
C MET A 654 23.88 -7.89 -11.97
N CYS A 655 23.13 -6.79 -11.84
CA CYS A 655 22.53 -6.10 -12.97
C CYS A 655 23.55 -5.16 -13.64
N ARG A 656 23.78 -5.30 -14.95
CA ARG A 656 24.36 -4.22 -15.77
C ARG A 656 23.25 -3.55 -16.58
N LEU A 657 23.16 -2.23 -16.46
CA LEU A 657 22.27 -1.38 -17.25
C LEU A 657 22.98 -0.96 -18.53
N PHE A 658 22.36 -1.23 -19.67
CA PHE A 658 22.78 -0.69 -20.97
C PHE A 658 21.70 0.26 -21.52
N PRO A 659 22.08 1.42 -22.07
CA PRO A 659 21.14 2.28 -22.80
C PRO A 659 20.61 1.60 -24.06
#